data_AF-A0A0G0WIC7-F1
#
_entry.id   AF-A0A0G0WIC7-F1
#
_cell.length_a   1.000
_cell.length_b   1.000
_cell.length_c   1.000
_cell.angle_alpha   90.00
_cell.angle_beta   90.00
_cell.angle_gamma   90.00
#
_symmetry.space_group_name_H-M   'P 1'
#
loop_
_entity.id
_entity.type
_entity.pdbx_description
1 polymer ?
#
loop_
_entity_poly.entity_id
_entity_poly.type
_entity_poly.pdbx_seq_one_letter_code
_entity_poly.pdbx_strand_id
1 'polypeptide(L)'
;MACPKKLFFTALLLLVWNITPQVAFAESKTQYYDFGPYYSQPQVLGFSFSSLENLPVPKIPDSLVLQKDTSTTPGSFFYPFDRIAENVQLTFTFDPAKKEELRLDIAQERLVEAKTLQDADKTEAAVEAFNDYNQILRDVSRKIVNASRVEEVVSAQAVITQSMALNSSPVWAEEWNSVTNMARKVLDGAAEVRGEPAIPEDLSADIQELKEEGLISEEESNKLYSLKSRGEVREELDKLSTSGQFPASELIKLDTAVAKNYPDVQKEIVANFQVAELRTYQTRPQPSEAVLAEIRKWQDGSSVPPPNDIKPYLWYNRAQDLAKQVDLSSFSPDQQQNVGKLYPKAVIDNPTYTPSPSPVADTSQAPSPTPVSTTPTPVPVNPYLGGVTGALPGQPTYFLKRLGENLATTFTFDPAEKARLKLEQAERRLSEAAAISSDDKRSAEYQDTIKSYTQAMADAASIATKDMAGRLENAAARHEAMLEKGLLPVPQDPKLITTAIKATEDALDKSADVLGRPAMPPALADRLDDLKAQGLILPEEANDLVGSSSRREVREKIRKLAELGSFPLADAKKMDEAQMLTTPSDYNQLVEVKKVEELQNLRAVQSEFAQTPALKAQAANLDQKETALVNTIDLSGIKQEDLGGRQDLIQAFQQLTATSSARPINSGQFGGLTEEPKPSDAVLSVCPIGATFKSGEGCIWADSGKKINDYDQYKCEGYGQYYSFAVGKCVAYEPGQGFKDDARPVCPARYSWSWQTQSCQAFTGGGNPYPSPSPEPEPKDDKERENEGDVLIAAEKANRNNLLFYIRHVKGLIYVPCSGEVLDRLEIPLMIPSINGDKSLTP
;
A
#
# COMPACT_ATOMS: atom_id res chain seq x y z
N MET A 1 12.76 -83.84 14.20
CA MET A 1 11.52 -84.65 14.18
C MET A 1 10.34 -83.71 13.92
N ALA A 2 9.21 -84.23 13.41
CA ALA A 2 7.97 -83.50 13.09
C ALA A 2 8.05 -82.41 11.98
N CYS A 3 7.83 -82.86 10.74
CA CYS A 3 7.15 -82.11 9.66
C CYS A 3 5.61 -82.06 9.98
N PRO A 4 4.68 -81.45 9.19
CA PRO A 4 4.84 -80.92 7.82
C PRO A 4 4.07 -79.63 7.39
N LYS A 5 4.56 -79.00 6.29
CA LYS A 5 3.91 -78.59 5.00
C LYS A 5 2.54 -77.86 5.06
N LYS A 6 2.17 -76.95 4.14
CA LYS A 6 2.34 -76.82 2.66
C LYS A 6 2.20 -75.31 2.29
N LEU A 7 2.38 -74.76 1.08
CA LEU A 7 3.08 -74.93 -0.23
C LEU A 7 2.92 -73.54 -0.94
N PHE A 8 3.55 -73.17 -2.06
CA PHE A 8 4.44 -73.82 -3.04
C PHE A 8 5.53 -72.80 -3.46
N PHE A 9 6.51 -73.22 -4.26
CA PHE A 9 7.47 -72.35 -4.96
C PHE A 9 6.95 -71.83 -6.32
N THR A 10 7.55 -70.72 -6.74
CA THR A 10 7.58 -70.11 -8.08
C THR A 10 7.61 -71.06 -9.29
N ALA A 11 6.95 -70.66 -10.39
CA ALA A 11 7.31 -71.04 -11.76
C ALA A 11 7.24 -69.80 -12.67
N LEU A 12 8.14 -69.73 -13.66
CA LEU A 12 8.53 -68.52 -14.40
C LEU A 12 8.08 -68.60 -15.88
N LEU A 13 7.95 -67.42 -16.51
CA LEU A 13 8.08 -67.09 -17.95
C LEU A 13 6.83 -66.57 -18.72
N LEU A 14 7.01 -65.35 -19.23
CA LEU A 14 6.55 -64.80 -20.52
C LEU A 14 5.05 -64.52 -20.74
N LEU A 15 4.69 -63.25 -20.55
CA LEU A 15 4.32 -62.44 -21.71
C LEU A 15 4.86 -61.01 -21.56
N VAL A 16 5.72 -60.57 -22.49
CA VAL A 16 6.15 -59.18 -22.60
C VAL A 16 5.24 -58.49 -23.59
N TRP A 17 4.44 -57.52 -23.14
CA TRP A 17 4.02 -56.42 -24.00
C TRP A 17 3.80 -55.15 -23.17
N ASN A 18 4.27 -54.03 -23.71
CA ASN A 18 4.23 -52.70 -23.12
C ASN A 18 2.82 -52.30 -22.64
N ILE A 19 2.68 -52.09 -21.34
CA ILE A 19 1.82 -51.04 -20.79
C ILE A 19 2.72 -50.19 -19.91
N THR A 20 3.14 -49.05 -20.41
CA THR A 20 3.60 -47.94 -19.57
C THR A 20 2.37 -47.43 -18.81
N PRO A 21 2.27 -47.59 -17.47
CA PRO A 21 1.42 -46.68 -16.73
C PRO A 21 2.03 -45.29 -16.91
N GLN A 22 1.25 -44.33 -17.41
CA GLN A 22 1.68 -42.94 -17.32
C GLN A 22 1.73 -42.58 -15.84
N VAL A 23 2.94 -42.46 -15.30
CA VAL A 23 3.19 -41.97 -13.94
C VAL A 23 3.02 -40.45 -13.97
N ALA A 24 1.77 -40.00 -14.06
CA ALA A 24 1.39 -38.60 -14.08
C ALA A 24 1.22 -38.05 -12.65
N PHE A 25 2.20 -38.30 -11.78
CA PHE A 25 2.47 -37.58 -10.51
C PHE A 25 3.94 -37.84 -10.14
N ALA A 26 4.84 -37.25 -10.92
CA ALA A 26 6.28 -37.25 -10.68
C ALA A 26 6.90 -35.88 -11.01
N GLU A 27 6.14 -34.80 -10.82
CA GLU A 27 6.70 -33.47 -10.61
C GLU A 27 6.98 -33.30 -9.12
N SER A 28 8.11 -32.66 -8.80
CA SER A 28 8.62 -32.50 -7.44
C SER A 28 7.65 -31.72 -6.56
N LYS A 29 7.51 -32.11 -5.28
CA LYS A 29 6.71 -31.43 -4.23
C LYS A 29 7.25 -30.04 -3.80
N THR A 30 7.74 -29.26 -4.76
CA THR A 30 8.54 -28.03 -4.57
C THR A 30 8.29 -27.02 -5.69
N GLN A 31 7.06 -26.98 -6.21
CA GLN A 31 6.57 -25.98 -7.16
C GLN A 31 5.34 -25.33 -6.52
N TYR A 32 5.52 -24.13 -5.97
CA TYR A 32 4.41 -23.24 -5.64
C TYR A 32 4.02 -22.48 -6.92
N TYR A 33 2.94 -21.71 -6.95
CA TYR A 33 2.48 -21.08 -8.19
C TYR A 33 1.84 -19.70 -7.93
N ASP A 34 2.05 -18.72 -8.82
CA ASP A 34 1.34 -17.44 -8.81
C ASP A 34 0.00 -17.65 -9.50
N PHE A 35 -1.04 -17.37 -8.73
CA PHE A 35 -2.42 -17.44 -9.16
C PHE A 35 -3.05 -16.05 -9.25
N GLY A 36 -2.27 -14.98 -9.06
CA GLY A 36 -2.73 -13.62 -9.12
C GLY A 36 -3.56 -13.36 -10.37
N PRO A 37 -4.61 -12.55 -10.29
CA PRO A 37 -5.56 -12.33 -11.38
C PRO A 37 -4.94 -11.64 -12.60
N TYR A 38 -3.70 -11.18 -12.49
CA TYR A 38 -2.95 -10.43 -13.50
C TYR A 38 -2.28 -11.33 -14.56
N TYR A 39 -2.30 -12.66 -14.38
CA TYR A 39 -1.68 -13.62 -15.31
C TYR A 39 -2.73 -14.41 -16.11
N SER A 40 -2.47 -14.61 -17.40
CA SER A 40 -3.32 -15.44 -18.27
C SER A 40 -3.17 -16.95 -18.03
N GLN A 41 -2.08 -17.37 -17.38
CA GLN A 41 -1.82 -18.73 -16.91
C GLN A 41 -1.05 -18.70 -15.58
N PRO A 42 -1.17 -19.74 -14.72
CA PRO A 42 -0.41 -19.82 -13.47
C PRO A 42 1.09 -19.82 -13.74
N GLN A 43 1.80 -18.88 -13.11
CA GLN A 43 3.27 -18.90 -13.04
C GLN A 43 3.70 -19.90 -11.98
N VAL A 44 4.91 -20.47 -12.05
CA VAL A 44 5.49 -21.11 -10.85
C VAL A 44 5.96 -19.99 -9.91
N LEU A 45 5.83 -20.20 -8.60
CA LEU A 45 6.41 -19.42 -7.51
C LEU A 45 7.19 -20.36 -6.59
N GLY A 46 7.95 -19.75 -5.68
CA GLY A 46 9.08 -20.44 -5.10
C GLY A 46 9.26 -20.35 -3.62
N PHE A 47 8.24 -19.94 -2.88
CA PHE A 47 8.46 -19.41 -1.56
C PHE A 47 8.91 -20.45 -0.51
N SER A 48 10.01 -20.12 0.15
CA SER A 48 10.23 -20.46 1.55
C SER A 48 9.70 -19.31 2.41
N PHE A 49 9.53 -19.55 3.71
CA PHE A 49 8.87 -18.60 4.59
C PHE A 49 9.63 -18.46 5.89
N SER A 50 9.97 -17.22 6.24
CA SER A 50 9.38 -16.55 7.41
C SER A 50 10.20 -15.30 7.70
N SER A 51 9.51 -14.16 7.64
CA SER A 51 9.65 -13.11 8.63
C SER A 51 8.24 -12.72 9.06
N LEU A 52 7.62 -13.55 9.91
CA LEU A 52 6.63 -13.00 10.84
C LEU A 52 7.26 -11.76 11.50
N GLU A 53 6.49 -10.68 11.61
CA GLU A 53 7.06 -9.44 12.11
C GLU A 53 7.30 -9.56 13.61
N ASN A 54 8.52 -10.01 13.96
CA ASN A 54 9.01 -9.96 15.32
C ASN A 54 9.18 -8.48 15.68
N LEU A 55 8.12 -7.89 16.24
CA LEU A 55 8.20 -6.71 17.09
C LEU A 55 8.49 -7.17 18.53
N PRO A 56 9.17 -6.36 19.35
CA PRO A 56 9.27 -6.61 20.79
C PRO A 56 7.89 -6.81 21.43
N VAL A 57 7.69 -7.90 22.16
CA VAL A 57 6.47 -8.10 22.95
C VAL A 57 6.56 -7.21 24.20
N PRO A 58 5.63 -6.28 24.43
CA PRO A 58 5.70 -5.37 25.57
C PRO A 58 5.65 -6.12 26.91
N LYS A 59 6.46 -5.69 27.87
CA LYS A 59 6.57 -6.32 29.19
C LYS A 59 5.42 -5.90 30.10
N ILE A 60 4.35 -6.69 30.10
CA ILE A 60 3.21 -6.49 31.00
C ILE A 60 3.56 -6.89 32.46
N PRO A 61 3.01 -6.21 33.48
CA PRO A 61 3.16 -6.63 34.88
C PRO A 61 2.63 -8.04 35.15
N ASP A 62 3.26 -8.79 36.07
CA ASP A 62 2.85 -10.15 36.45
C ASP A 62 1.36 -10.26 36.84
N SER A 63 0.78 -9.20 37.40
CA SER A 63 -0.63 -9.13 37.78
C SER A 63 -1.61 -9.10 36.59
N LEU A 64 -1.12 -8.81 35.37
CA LEU A 64 -1.91 -8.81 34.14
C LEU A 64 -1.78 -10.12 33.35
N VAL A 65 -0.88 -11.02 33.75
CA VAL A 65 -0.68 -12.29 33.04
C VAL A 65 -1.91 -13.17 33.21
N LEU A 66 -2.63 -13.40 32.10
CA LEU A 66 -3.80 -14.29 32.05
C LEU A 66 -3.43 -15.67 32.58
N GLN A 67 -4.01 -16.04 33.72
CA GLN A 67 -3.85 -17.37 34.29
C GLN A 67 -4.67 -18.37 33.48
N LYS A 68 -4.14 -19.57 33.29
CA LYS A 68 -4.84 -20.63 32.56
C LYS A 68 -6.12 -21.02 33.29
N ASP A 69 -7.22 -21.12 32.55
CA ASP A 69 -8.48 -21.53 33.14
C ASP A 69 -8.47 -23.02 33.54
N THR A 70 -9.19 -23.30 34.63
CA THR A 70 -9.52 -24.66 35.08
C THR A 70 -11.04 -24.93 35.09
N SER A 71 -11.84 -23.93 34.68
CA SER A 71 -13.30 -23.96 34.60
C SER A 71 -13.83 -24.51 33.26
N THR A 72 -15.10 -24.29 32.96
CA THR A 72 -15.80 -24.79 31.78
C THR A 72 -15.69 -23.84 30.59
N THR A 73 -14.77 -24.10 29.68
CA THR A 73 -14.58 -23.30 28.45
C THR A 73 -15.62 -23.61 27.36
N PRO A 74 -15.86 -22.70 26.38
CA PRO A 74 -16.63 -22.94 25.16
C PRO A 74 -16.33 -24.28 24.46
N GLY A 75 -17.38 -24.90 23.92
CA GLY A 75 -17.35 -26.27 23.40
C GLY A 75 -17.29 -27.38 24.46
N SER A 76 -17.20 -27.06 25.75
CA SER A 76 -17.30 -28.05 26.83
C SER A 76 -18.75 -28.37 27.19
N PHE A 77 -19.03 -29.63 27.58
CA PHE A 77 -20.39 -30.12 27.88
C PHE A 77 -21.15 -29.28 28.93
N PHE A 78 -20.44 -28.70 29.90
CA PHE A 78 -21.04 -27.94 31.00
C PHE A 78 -21.10 -26.42 30.77
N TYR A 79 -20.42 -25.87 29.75
CA TYR A 79 -20.41 -24.43 29.45
C TYR A 79 -21.81 -23.79 29.33
N PRO A 80 -22.83 -24.45 28.74
CA PRO A 80 -24.19 -23.88 28.71
C PRO A 80 -24.81 -23.63 30.09
N PHE A 81 -24.41 -24.37 31.14
CA PHE A 81 -24.92 -24.14 32.50
C PHE A 81 -24.26 -22.93 33.16
N ASP A 82 -22.99 -22.69 32.85
CA ASP A 82 -22.22 -21.53 33.31
C ASP A 82 -22.85 -20.25 32.76
N ARG A 83 -23.07 -20.23 31.43
CA ARG A 83 -23.83 -19.19 30.73
C ARG A 83 -25.22 -18.93 31.30
N ILE A 84 -25.91 -19.98 31.77
CA ILE A 84 -27.22 -19.80 32.45
C ILE A 84 -27.02 -19.16 33.82
N ALA A 85 -26.01 -19.57 34.59
CA ALA A 85 -25.71 -19.00 35.91
C ALA A 85 -25.35 -17.52 35.83
N GLU A 86 -24.47 -17.13 34.90
CA GLU A 86 -24.11 -15.73 34.62
C GLU A 86 -25.33 -14.89 34.24
N ASN A 87 -26.15 -15.36 33.30
CA ASN A 87 -27.35 -14.64 32.85
C ASN A 87 -28.37 -14.48 33.99
N VAL A 88 -28.50 -15.48 34.86
CA VAL A 88 -29.27 -15.39 36.10
C VAL A 88 -28.68 -14.32 37.03
N GLN A 89 -27.36 -14.33 37.27
CA GLN A 89 -26.68 -13.36 38.12
C GLN A 89 -26.81 -11.92 37.60
N LEU A 90 -26.62 -11.70 36.29
CA LEU A 90 -26.86 -10.43 35.61
C LEU A 90 -28.34 -10.00 35.70
N THR A 91 -29.29 -10.93 35.64
CA THR A 91 -30.73 -10.63 35.73
C THR A 91 -31.13 -10.18 37.14
N PHE A 92 -30.60 -10.82 38.19
CA PHE A 92 -30.89 -10.50 39.59
C PHE A 92 -29.98 -9.42 40.20
N THR A 93 -28.96 -8.95 39.48
CA THR A 93 -28.16 -7.77 39.88
C THR A 93 -28.88 -6.49 39.45
N PHE A 94 -29.59 -5.86 40.38
CA PHE A 94 -30.40 -4.66 40.13
C PHE A 94 -29.63 -3.33 40.23
N ASP A 95 -28.50 -3.31 40.94
CA ASP A 95 -27.62 -2.15 41.06
C ASP A 95 -26.88 -1.93 39.72
N PRO A 96 -27.04 -0.77 39.05
CA PRO A 96 -26.44 -0.54 37.73
C PRO A 96 -24.91 -0.59 37.73
N ALA A 97 -24.24 -0.15 38.80
CA ALA A 97 -22.79 -0.12 38.87
C ALA A 97 -22.24 -1.54 39.14
N LYS A 98 -22.88 -2.31 40.04
CA LYS A 98 -22.50 -3.72 40.26
C LYS A 98 -22.81 -4.61 39.06
N LYS A 99 -23.84 -4.28 38.27
CA LYS A 99 -24.16 -4.99 37.04
C LYS A 99 -23.15 -4.70 35.92
N GLU A 100 -22.59 -3.49 35.90
CA GLU A 100 -21.48 -3.12 35.02
C GLU A 100 -20.19 -3.83 35.45
N GLU A 101 -19.84 -3.82 36.73
CA GLU A 101 -18.68 -4.55 37.26
C GLU A 101 -18.76 -6.06 36.96
N LEU A 102 -19.91 -6.69 37.21
CA LEU A 102 -20.14 -8.10 36.86
C LEU A 102 -19.97 -8.39 35.36
N ARG A 103 -20.30 -7.44 34.46
CA ARG A 103 -20.02 -7.60 33.02
C ARG A 103 -18.54 -7.54 32.72
N LEU A 104 -17.80 -6.65 33.39
CA LEU A 104 -16.35 -6.54 33.22
C LEU A 104 -15.63 -7.80 33.74
N ASP A 105 -16.11 -8.39 34.83
CA ASP A 105 -15.64 -9.67 35.37
C ASP A 105 -15.88 -10.82 34.36
N ILE A 106 -17.10 -10.97 33.85
CA ILE A 106 -17.42 -12.00 32.83
C ILE A 106 -16.61 -11.76 31.54
N ALA A 107 -16.40 -10.51 31.14
CA ALA A 107 -15.53 -10.18 30.00
C ALA A 107 -14.08 -10.65 30.25
N GLN A 108 -13.55 -10.44 31.47
CA GLN A 108 -12.22 -10.93 31.85
C GLN A 108 -12.14 -12.47 31.75
N GLU A 109 -13.18 -13.18 32.18
CA GLU A 109 -13.30 -14.64 32.04
C GLU A 109 -13.25 -15.06 30.57
N ARG A 110 -13.98 -14.39 29.66
CA ARG A 110 -13.92 -14.68 28.21
C ARG A 110 -12.52 -14.54 27.62
N LEU A 111 -11.72 -13.56 28.04
CA LEU A 111 -10.32 -13.44 27.57
C LEU A 111 -9.45 -14.61 28.07
N VAL A 112 -9.66 -15.05 29.31
CA VAL A 112 -8.96 -16.19 29.93
C VAL A 112 -9.34 -17.51 29.25
N GLU A 113 -10.61 -17.72 28.92
CA GLU A 113 -11.09 -18.84 28.13
C GLU A 113 -10.52 -18.82 26.71
N ALA A 114 -10.59 -17.69 26.01
CA ALA A 114 -10.09 -17.54 24.64
C ALA A 114 -8.60 -17.91 24.56
N LYS A 115 -7.78 -17.40 25.49
CA LYS A 115 -6.36 -17.76 25.60
C LYS A 115 -6.15 -19.25 25.90
N THR A 116 -6.94 -19.82 26.80
CA THR A 116 -6.86 -21.24 27.18
C THR A 116 -7.25 -22.16 26.00
N LEU A 117 -8.18 -21.73 25.15
CA LEU A 117 -8.62 -22.42 23.94
C LEU A 117 -7.65 -22.25 22.77
N GLN A 118 -7.04 -21.07 22.61
CA GLN A 118 -5.92 -20.82 21.70
C GLN A 118 -4.74 -21.76 22.01
N ASP A 119 -4.33 -21.86 23.29
CA ASP A 119 -3.25 -22.75 23.73
C ASP A 119 -3.58 -24.25 23.55
N ALA A 120 -4.86 -24.58 23.32
CA ALA A 120 -5.34 -25.92 23.01
C ALA A 120 -5.64 -26.14 21.51
N ASP A 121 -5.32 -25.18 20.64
CA ASP A 121 -5.62 -25.16 19.20
C ASP A 121 -7.11 -25.40 18.86
N LYS A 122 -8.01 -24.89 19.72
CA LYS A 122 -9.46 -24.99 19.58
C LYS A 122 -10.06 -23.72 18.95
N THR A 123 -9.67 -23.42 17.71
CA THR A 123 -10.00 -22.19 16.98
C THR A 123 -11.45 -21.75 17.09
N GLU A 124 -12.41 -22.59 16.70
CA GLU A 124 -13.84 -22.23 16.67
C GLU A 124 -14.37 -21.81 18.06
N ALA A 125 -13.92 -22.49 19.11
CA ALA A 125 -14.33 -22.21 20.50
C ALA A 125 -13.64 -20.95 21.06
N ALA A 126 -12.39 -20.69 20.67
CA ALA A 126 -11.69 -19.47 21.07
C ALA A 126 -12.30 -18.22 20.40
N VAL A 127 -12.66 -18.33 19.12
CA VAL A 127 -13.38 -17.27 18.39
C VAL A 127 -14.77 -17.01 18.99
N GLU A 128 -15.48 -18.05 19.48
CA GLU A 128 -16.72 -17.89 20.26
C GLU A 128 -16.48 -17.01 21.52
N ALA A 129 -15.42 -17.28 22.30
CA ALA A 129 -15.07 -16.48 23.47
C ALA A 129 -14.69 -15.02 23.13
N PHE A 130 -13.91 -14.78 22.05
CA PHE A 130 -13.59 -13.42 21.59
C PHE A 130 -14.83 -12.66 21.12
N ASN A 131 -15.76 -13.32 20.42
CA ASN A 131 -17.04 -12.75 20.02
C ASN A 131 -17.92 -12.40 21.25
N ASP A 132 -17.97 -13.28 22.25
CA ASP A 132 -18.68 -13.04 23.51
C ASP A 132 -18.12 -11.84 24.29
N TYR A 133 -16.80 -11.76 24.46
CA TYR A 133 -16.13 -10.60 25.05
C TYR A 133 -16.54 -9.29 24.35
N ASN A 134 -16.46 -9.31 23.01
CA ASN A 134 -16.84 -8.17 22.19
C ASN A 134 -18.30 -7.75 22.39
N GLN A 135 -19.22 -8.72 22.50
CA GLN A 135 -20.62 -8.43 22.77
C GLN A 135 -20.84 -7.84 24.17
N ILE A 136 -20.16 -8.36 25.20
CA ILE A 136 -20.26 -7.85 26.57
C ILE A 136 -19.74 -6.41 26.65
N LEU A 137 -18.60 -6.11 26.03
CA LEU A 137 -18.07 -4.74 25.99
C LEU A 137 -18.94 -3.78 25.18
N ARG A 138 -19.60 -4.22 24.09
CA ARG A 138 -20.62 -3.42 23.38
C ARG A 138 -21.86 -3.11 24.24
N ASP A 139 -22.15 -3.97 25.22
CA ASP A 139 -23.23 -3.78 26.19
C ASP A 139 -22.83 -2.80 27.32
N VAL A 140 -21.53 -2.74 27.65
CA VAL A 140 -20.93 -1.73 28.55
C VAL A 140 -20.88 -0.36 27.88
N SER A 141 -20.29 -0.24 26.68
CA SER A 141 -20.13 1.06 25.99
C SER A 141 -21.45 1.79 25.75
N ARG A 142 -22.54 1.05 25.49
CA ARG A 142 -23.90 1.62 25.33
C ARG A 142 -24.42 2.37 26.55
N LYS A 143 -23.94 2.06 27.76
CA LYS A 143 -24.33 2.76 28.99
C LYS A 143 -23.28 2.58 30.08
N ILE A 144 -22.23 3.39 30.00
CA ILE A 144 -21.21 3.49 31.04
C ILE A 144 -21.82 4.17 32.29
N VAL A 145 -21.72 3.50 33.44
CA VAL A 145 -22.26 3.96 34.74
C VAL A 145 -21.13 4.52 35.61
N ASN A 146 -20.00 3.82 35.70
CA ASN A 146 -18.82 4.21 36.46
C ASN A 146 -17.59 4.26 35.56
N ALA A 147 -17.43 5.36 34.84
CA ALA A 147 -16.33 5.56 33.89
C ALA A 147 -14.94 5.35 34.52
N SER A 148 -14.72 5.69 35.80
CA SER A 148 -13.44 5.45 36.46
C SER A 148 -13.12 3.97 36.68
N ARG A 149 -14.14 3.14 36.98
CA ARG A 149 -13.96 1.69 37.14
C ARG A 149 -13.82 0.98 35.78
N VAL A 150 -14.57 1.45 34.78
CA VAL A 150 -14.41 1.01 33.38
C VAL A 150 -13.00 1.32 32.86
N GLU A 151 -12.51 2.55 33.08
CA GLU A 151 -11.15 2.95 32.72
C GLU A 151 -10.07 2.07 33.38
N GLU A 152 -10.19 1.83 34.69
CA GLU A 152 -9.27 0.96 35.44
C GLU A 152 -9.20 -0.47 34.86
N VAL A 153 -10.35 -1.14 34.70
CA VAL A 153 -10.38 -2.54 34.28
C VAL A 153 -10.11 -2.70 32.78
N VAL A 154 -10.67 -1.84 31.94
CA VAL A 154 -10.57 -1.99 30.48
C VAL A 154 -9.20 -1.52 29.96
N SER A 155 -8.51 -0.61 30.64
CA SER A 155 -7.11 -0.28 30.27
C SER A 155 -6.17 -1.46 30.53
N ALA A 156 -6.38 -2.23 31.59
CA ALA A 156 -5.67 -3.48 31.83
C ALA A 156 -5.96 -4.51 30.72
N GLN A 157 -7.24 -4.67 30.34
CA GLN A 157 -7.64 -5.55 29.24
C GLN A 157 -7.05 -5.12 27.89
N ALA A 158 -6.99 -3.82 27.58
CA ALA A 158 -6.37 -3.29 26.38
C ALA A 158 -4.86 -3.61 26.32
N VAL A 159 -4.14 -3.48 27.43
CA VAL A 159 -2.71 -3.86 27.54
C VAL A 159 -2.52 -5.36 27.30
N ILE A 160 -3.32 -6.20 27.94
CA ILE A 160 -3.25 -7.66 27.80
C ILE A 160 -3.51 -8.05 26.35
N THR A 161 -4.62 -7.59 25.77
CA THR A 161 -5.05 -7.95 24.42
C THR A 161 -4.06 -7.47 23.36
N GLN A 162 -3.50 -6.26 23.49
CA GLN A 162 -2.47 -5.74 22.59
C GLN A 162 -1.15 -6.52 22.69
N SER A 163 -0.71 -6.89 23.89
CA SER A 163 0.48 -7.72 24.11
C SER A 163 0.30 -9.13 23.53
N MET A 164 -0.88 -9.74 23.72
CA MET A 164 -1.23 -11.03 23.13
C MET A 164 -1.29 -10.98 21.60
N ALA A 165 -1.76 -9.89 20.99
CA ALA A 165 -1.75 -9.70 19.54
C ALA A 165 -0.32 -9.71 18.98
N LEU A 166 0.60 -8.98 19.60
CA LEU A 166 2.01 -8.87 19.20
C LEU A 166 2.81 -10.18 19.39
N ASN A 167 2.35 -11.07 20.27
CA ASN A 167 2.97 -12.37 20.55
C ASN A 167 2.26 -13.56 19.87
N SER A 168 1.27 -13.28 19.01
CA SER A 168 0.42 -14.29 18.36
C SER A 168 0.79 -14.48 16.89
N SER A 169 0.47 -15.66 16.33
CA SER A 169 0.54 -15.86 14.88
C SER A 169 -0.58 -15.06 14.17
N PRO A 170 -0.46 -14.75 12.87
CA PRO A 170 -1.40 -13.88 12.15
C PRO A 170 -2.89 -14.13 12.38
N VAL A 171 -3.33 -15.40 12.36
CA VAL A 171 -4.75 -15.76 12.62
C VAL A 171 -5.21 -15.37 14.04
N TRP A 172 -4.34 -15.52 15.03
CA TRP A 172 -4.66 -15.19 16.42
C TRP A 172 -4.46 -13.70 16.70
N ALA A 173 -3.48 -13.05 16.07
CA ALA A 173 -3.25 -11.62 16.16
C ALA A 173 -4.47 -10.82 15.65
N GLU A 174 -5.14 -11.30 14.60
CA GLU A 174 -6.40 -10.72 14.11
C GLU A 174 -7.50 -10.71 15.19
N GLU A 175 -7.74 -11.85 15.84
CA GLU A 175 -8.75 -11.97 16.91
C GLU A 175 -8.38 -11.15 18.16
N TRP A 176 -7.10 -11.14 18.56
CA TRP A 176 -6.62 -10.28 19.65
C TRP A 176 -6.74 -8.79 19.32
N ASN A 177 -6.47 -8.37 18.09
CA ASN A 177 -6.69 -6.99 17.63
C ASN A 177 -8.18 -6.62 17.62
N SER A 178 -9.07 -7.55 17.25
CA SER A 178 -10.53 -7.37 17.33
C SER A 178 -10.99 -7.01 18.75
N VAL A 179 -10.56 -7.77 19.77
CA VAL A 179 -10.89 -7.48 21.17
C VAL A 179 -10.15 -6.26 21.74
N THR A 180 -8.92 -5.99 21.29
CA THR A 180 -8.18 -4.75 21.64
C THR A 180 -8.95 -3.51 21.17
N ASN A 181 -9.44 -3.52 19.93
CA ASN A 181 -10.17 -2.41 19.34
C ASN A 181 -11.54 -2.19 19.98
N MET A 182 -12.17 -3.25 20.51
CA MET A 182 -13.39 -3.09 21.33
C MET A 182 -13.09 -2.49 22.70
N ALA A 183 -11.99 -2.89 23.36
CA ALA A 183 -11.53 -2.29 24.61
C ALA A 183 -11.25 -0.78 24.43
N ARG A 184 -10.54 -0.39 23.35
CA ARG A 184 -10.33 1.01 22.97
C ARG A 184 -11.63 1.80 22.85
N LYS A 185 -12.63 1.28 22.12
CA LYS A 185 -13.95 1.93 21.95
C LYS A 185 -14.70 2.12 23.28
N VAL A 186 -14.55 1.20 24.24
CA VAL A 186 -15.10 1.37 25.59
C VAL A 186 -14.35 2.45 26.38
N LEU A 187 -13.02 2.52 26.25
CA LEU A 187 -12.19 3.56 26.89
C LEU A 187 -12.47 4.95 26.32
N ASP A 188 -12.70 5.07 25.01
CA ASP A 188 -13.11 6.33 24.37
C ASP A 188 -14.43 6.84 24.96
N GLY A 189 -15.45 5.97 25.06
CA GLY A 189 -16.72 6.30 25.71
C GLY A 189 -16.57 6.63 27.20
N ALA A 190 -15.64 5.99 27.91
CA ALA A 190 -15.35 6.31 29.31
C ALA A 190 -14.73 7.71 29.46
N ALA A 191 -13.81 8.08 28.56
CA ALA A 191 -13.23 9.41 28.51
C ALA A 191 -14.26 10.50 28.17
N GLU A 192 -15.19 10.22 27.25
CA GLU A 192 -16.32 11.11 26.94
C GLU A 192 -17.23 11.34 28.17
N VAL A 193 -17.59 10.28 28.91
CA VAL A 193 -18.38 10.40 30.15
C VAL A 193 -17.64 11.18 31.24
N ARG A 194 -16.31 11.15 31.23
CA ARG A 194 -15.44 11.94 32.13
C ARG A 194 -15.29 13.41 31.70
N GLY A 195 -15.76 13.78 30.51
CA GLY A 195 -15.62 15.14 29.95
C GLY A 195 -14.20 15.46 29.47
N GLU A 196 -13.42 14.44 29.10
CA GLU A 196 -12.12 14.64 28.46
C GLU A 196 -12.29 15.11 27.01
N PRO A 197 -11.31 15.83 26.43
CA PRO A 197 -11.38 16.24 25.04
C PRO A 197 -11.36 15.03 24.09
N ALA A 198 -12.03 15.19 22.95
CA ALA A 198 -12.08 14.19 21.89
C ALA A 198 -10.69 13.91 21.29
N ILE A 199 -9.89 14.97 21.11
CA ILE A 199 -8.48 14.90 20.73
C ILE A 199 -7.65 15.26 21.97
N PRO A 200 -6.78 14.35 22.50
CA PRO A 200 -5.83 14.66 23.56
C PRO A 200 -4.82 15.75 23.17
N GLU A 201 -4.24 16.44 24.14
CA GLU A 201 -3.31 17.56 23.89
C GLU A 201 -2.07 17.13 23.07
N ASP A 202 -1.44 16.01 23.43
CA ASP A 202 -0.29 15.46 22.70
C ASP A 202 -0.65 15.20 21.21
N LEU A 203 -1.73 14.44 20.96
CA LEU A 203 -2.22 14.16 19.61
C LEU A 203 -2.64 15.42 18.84
N SER A 204 -3.15 16.43 19.54
CA SER A 204 -3.48 17.71 18.92
C SER A 204 -2.23 18.42 18.40
N ALA A 205 -1.11 18.35 19.12
CA ALA A 205 0.18 18.87 18.67
C ALA A 205 0.69 18.10 17.44
N ASP A 206 0.66 16.76 17.48
CA ASP A 206 1.11 15.92 16.35
C ASP A 206 0.27 16.18 15.08
N ILE A 207 -1.04 16.40 15.22
CA ILE A 207 -1.93 16.77 14.12
C ILE A 207 -1.56 18.15 13.52
N GLN A 208 -1.06 19.10 14.32
CA GLN A 208 -0.57 20.37 13.77
C GLN A 208 0.78 20.19 13.07
N GLU A 209 1.70 19.41 13.66
CA GLU A 209 3.01 19.11 13.06
C GLU A 209 2.86 18.39 11.71
N LEU A 210 2.06 17.34 11.63
CA LEU A 210 1.74 16.62 10.38
C LEU A 210 1.11 17.53 9.30
N LYS A 211 0.38 18.57 9.71
CA LYS A 211 -0.22 19.56 8.80
C LYS A 211 0.83 20.55 8.30
N GLU A 212 1.78 20.95 9.15
CA GLU A 212 2.94 21.80 8.78
C GLU A 212 3.95 21.03 7.89
N GLU A 213 4.06 19.70 8.06
CA GLU A 213 4.79 18.81 7.15
C GLU A 213 4.04 18.55 5.82
N GLY A 214 2.75 18.88 5.74
CA GLY A 214 1.91 18.60 4.57
C GLY A 214 1.52 17.12 4.40
N LEU A 215 1.69 16.31 5.46
CA LEU A 215 1.29 14.90 5.49
C LEU A 215 -0.22 14.73 5.72
N ILE A 216 -0.87 15.70 6.37
CA ILE A 216 -2.33 15.85 6.36
C ILE A 216 -2.70 17.21 5.76
N SER A 217 -3.83 17.26 5.07
CA SER A 217 -4.38 18.52 4.57
C SER A 217 -5.04 19.36 5.67
N GLU A 218 -5.18 20.66 5.41
CA GLU A 218 -5.96 21.55 6.28
C GLU A 218 -7.43 21.09 6.39
N GLU A 219 -8.00 20.52 5.31
CA GLU A 219 -9.38 20.04 5.29
C GLU A 219 -9.56 18.77 6.15
N GLU A 220 -8.62 17.83 6.10
CA GLU A 220 -8.58 16.65 7.00
C GLU A 220 -8.37 17.07 8.47
N SER A 221 -7.45 18.01 8.73
CA SER A 221 -7.21 18.55 10.07
C SER A 221 -8.48 19.23 10.62
N ASN A 222 -9.08 20.15 9.87
CA ASN A 222 -10.34 20.82 10.24
C ASN A 222 -11.50 19.83 10.45
N LYS A 223 -11.56 18.77 9.64
CA LYS A 223 -12.53 17.69 9.82
C LYS A 223 -12.34 17.00 11.16
N LEU A 224 -11.12 16.60 11.53
CA LEU A 224 -10.82 15.96 12.83
C LEU A 224 -11.25 16.86 14.00
N TYR A 225 -10.91 18.15 13.97
CA TYR A 225 -11.32 19.12 15.00
C TYR A 225 -12.83 19.43 15.01
N SER A 226 -13.59 19.05 13.98
CA SER A 226 -15.05 19.20 13.94
C SER A 226 -15.82 18.06 14.62
N LEU A 227 -15.16 16.92 14.85
CA LEU A 227 -15.73 15.74 15.49
C LEU A 227 -15.90 15.99 17.00
N LYS A 228 -16.95 15.42 17.59
CA LYS A 228 -17.39 15.76 18.96
C LYS A 228 -17.06 14.67 19.97
N SER A 229 -16.87 13.44 19.50
CA SER A 229 -16.62 12.24 20.28
C SER A 229 -15.19 11.74 20.02
N ARG A 230 -14.55 11.16 21.03
CA ARG A 230 -13.24 10.49 20.85
C ARG A 230 -13.40 9.25 19.97
N GLY A 231 -14.51 8.55 20.08
CA GLY A 231 -14.87 7.45 19.19
C GLY A 231 -15.00 7.89 17.72
N GLU A 232 -15.62 9.04 17.45
CA GLU A 232 -15.67 9.63 16.10
C GLU A 232 -14.27 9.96 15.58
N VAL A 233 -13.42 10.60 16.39
CA VAL A 233 -12.02 10.91 16.06
C VAL A 233 -11.25 9.65 15.72
N ARG A 234 -11.35 8.60 16.55
CA ARG A 234 -10.68 7.31 16.30
C ARG A 234 -11.11 6.71 14.98
N GLU A 235 -12.41 6.70 14.68
CA GLU A 235 -12.93 6.11 13.45
C GLU A 235 -12.40 6.81 12.19
N GLU A 236 -12.27 8.14 12.21
CA GLU A 236 -11.67 8.89 11.10
C GLU A 236 -10.15 8.69 11.02
N LEU A 237 -9.43 8.64 12.15
CA LEU A 237 -7.99 8.37 12.17
C LEU A 237 -7.67 6.92 11.75
N ASP A 238 -8.46 5.93 12.16
CA ASP A 238 -8.35 4.53 11.70
C ASP A 238 -8.49 4.48 10.17
N LYS A 239 -9.48 5.21 9.62
CA LYS A 239 -9.69 5.32 8.17
C LYS A 239 -8.49 5.96 7.45
N LEU A 240 -7.98 7.09 7.94
CA LEU A 240 -6.82 7.76 7.33
C LEU A 240 -5.54 6.95 7.48
N SER A 241 -5.37 6.22 8.58
CA SER A 241 -4.19 5.39 8.80
C SER A 241 -4.21 4.14 7.92
N THR A 242 -5.37 3.52 7.76
CA THR A 242 -5.57 2.39 6.83
C THR A 242 -5.44 2.76 5.35
N SER A 243 -5.65 4.02 4.96
CA SER A 243 -5.31 4.54 3.62
C SER A 243 -3.87 5.05 3.48
N GLY A 244 -3.03 4.93 4.52
CA GLY A 244 -1.64 5.40 4.52
C GLY A 244 -1.47 6.93 4.52
N GLN A 245 -2.52 7.67 4.90
CA GLN A 245 -2.56 9.14 5.01
C GLN A 245 -2.29 9.64 6.44
N PHE A 246 -2.48 8.79 7.47
CA PHE A 246 -2.21 9.14 8.87
C PHE A 246 -1.28 8.13 9.55
N PRO A 247 -0.30 8.55 10.36
CA PRO A 247 0.63 7.61 10.95
C PRO A 247 0.00 6.85 12.12
N ALA A 248 0.07 5.51 12.09
CA ALA A 248 -0.50 4.66 13.14
C ALA A 248 0.15 4.90 14.52
N SER A 249 1.41 5.38 14.54
CA SER A 249 2.13 5.72 15.77
C SER A 249 1.61 6.98 16.48
N GLU A 250 0.81 7.81 15.79
CA GLU A 250 0.10 8.93 16.42
C GLU A 250 -1.29 8.51 16.88
N LEU A 251 -1.99 7.65 16.13
CA LEU A 251 -3.34 7.18 16.45
C LEU A 251 -3.41 6.53 17.85
N ILE A 252 -2.38 5.78 18.22
CA ILE A 252 -2.25 5.13 19.53
C ILE A 252 -2.25 6.12 20.72
N LYS A 253 -1.98 7.42 20.50
CA LYS A 253 -2.02 8.47 21.54
C LYS A 253 -3.45 8.78 22.01
N LEU A 254 -4.48 8.31 21.30
CA LEU A 254 -5.87 8.30 21.79
C LEU A 254 -6.07 7.42 23.04
N ASP A 255 -5.19 6.45 23.29
CA ASP A 255 -5.29 5.47 24.39
C ASP A 255 -4.83 6.08 25.74
N THR A 256 -5.32 7.28 26.08
CA THR A 256 -4.89 8.06 27.26
C THR A 256 -5.01 7.30 28.58
N ALA A 257 -6.02 6.45 28.71
CA ALA A 257 -6.21 5.57 29.87
C ALA A 257 -5.07 4.55 30.03
N VAL A 258 -4.58 3.99 28.92
CA VAL A 258 -3.43 3.06 28.92
C VAL A 258 -2.14 3.83 29.21
N ALA A 259 -1.93 4.97 28.55
CA ALA A 259 -0.78 5.85 28.79
C ALA A 259 -0.66 6.28 30.27
N LYS A 260 -1.79 6.56 30.92
CA LYS A 260 -1.89 6.95 32.32
C LYS A 260 -1.65 5.80 33.30
N ASN A 261 -2.25 4.63 33.05
CA ASN A 261 -2.23 3.50 34.00
C ASN A 261 -1.03 2.57 33.79
N TYR A 262 -0.48 2.52 32.57
CA TYR A 262 0.63 1.62 32.17
C TYR A 262 1.65 2.35 31.26
N PRO A 263 2.27 3.46 31.72
CA PRO A 263 3.11 4.33 30.90
C PRO A 263 4.30 3.61 30.24
N ASP A 264 4.98 2.72 30.96
CA ASP A 264 6.12 1.97 30.43
C ASP A 264 5.70 1.04 29.28
N VAL A 265 4.56 0.37 29.42
CA VAL A 265 4.00 -0.52 28.40
C VAL A 265 3.52 0.28 27.18
N GLN A 266 2.85 1.42 27.41
CA GLN A 266 2.44 2.31 26.33
C GLN A 266 3.65 2.81 25.54
N LYS A 267 4.77 3.12 26.20
CA LYS A 267 6.00 3.56 25.54
C LYS A 267 6.60 2.47 24.65
N GLU A 268 6.65 1.21 25.11
CA GLU A 268 7.08 0.07 24.28
C GLU A 268 6.13 -0.16 23.09
N ILE A 269 4.81 -0.01 23.28
CA ILE A 269 3.81 -0.11 22.20
C ILE A 269 3.97 1.02 21.16
N VAL A 270 4.16 2.27 21.60
CA VAL A 270 4.39 3.41 20.69
C VAL A 270 5.64 3.15 19.84
N ALA A 271 6.76 2.75 20.46
CA ALA A 271 7.99 2.44 19.73
C ALA A 271 7.81 1.33 18.68
N ASN A 272 6.98 0.31 18.98
CA ASN A 272 6.61 -0.72 17.99
C ASN A 272 5.86 -0.13 16.79
N PHE A 273 4.85 0.72 17.00
CA PHE A 273 4.14 1.38 15.91
C PHE A 273 5.05 2.33 15.11
N GLN A 274 5.97 3.04 15.78
CA GLN A 274 6.96 3.90 15.12
C GLN A 274 7.93 3.10 14.23
N VAL A 275 8.42 1.92 14.68
CA VAL A 275 9.26 1.05 13.84
C VAL A 275 8.46 0.41 12.70
N ALA A 276 7.19 0.07 12.89
CA ALA A 276 6.31 -0.39 11.81
C ALA A 276 6.10 0.72 10.76
N GLU A 277 5.86 1.95 11.20
CA GLU A 277 5.72 3.12 10.32
C GLU A 277 6.98 3.39 9.49
N LEU A 278 8.17 3.35 10.12
CA LEU A 278 9.46 3.48 9.42
C LEU A 278 9.64 2.46 8.28
N ARG A 279 8.96 1.31 8.33
CA ARG A 279 8.95 0.28 7.26
C ARG A 279 7.95 0.59 6.16
N THR A 280 6.83 1.26 6.45
CA THR A 280 5.89 1.72 5.40
C THR A 280 6.53 2.72 4.44
N TYR A 281 7.59 3.41 4.89
CA TYR A 281 8.38 4.34 4.10
C TYR A 281 9.51 3.68 3.27
N GLN A 282 9.90 2.43 3.55
CA GLN A 282 10.99 1.71 2.86
C GLN A 282 10.80 1.64 1.34
N THR A 283 9.56 1.51 0.88
CA THR A 283 9.22 1.38 -0.55
C THR A 283 9.04 2.73 -1.26
N ARG A 284 9.09 3.86 -0.54
CA ARG A 284 8.85 5.20 -1.08
C ARG A 284 10.09 5.80 -1.78
N PRO A 285 9.92 6.65 -2.81
CA PRO A 285 11.04 7.26 -3.52
C PRO A 285 11.76 8.31 -2.64
N GLN A 286 13.09 8.28 -2.64
CA GLN A 286 13.92 9.22 -1.86
C GLN A 286 14.08 10.56 -2.60
N PRO A 287 14.00 11.72 -1.91
CA PRO A 287 14.23 13.03 -2.52
C PRO A 287 15.72 13.29 -2.82
N SER A 288 15.99 14.18 -3.78
CA SER A 288 17.32 14.78 -3.97
C SER A 288 17.50 16.01 -3.08
N GLU A 289 18.74 16.50 -2.90
CA GLU A 289 19.01 17.75 -2.17
C GLU A 289 18.25 18.96 -2.76
N ALA A 290 18.03 18.99 -4.09
CA ALA A 290 17.21 20.02 -4.73
C ALA A 290 15.74 19.95 -4.27
N VAL A 291 15.14 18.75 -4.27
CA VAL A 291 13.76 18.54 -3.78
C VAL A 291 13.66 18.86 -2.28
N LEU A 292 14.67 18.52 -1.48
CA LEU A 292 14.72 18.89 -0.06
C LEU A 292 14.80 20.41 0.15
N ALA A 293 15.49 21.14 -0.73
CA ALA A 293 15.52 22.60 -0.70
C ALA A 293 14.16 23.21 -1.08
N GLU A 294 13.44 22.60 -2.02
CA GLU A 294 12.08 23.01 -2.43
C GLU A 294 11.04 22.73 -1.33
N ILE A 295 11.12 21.58 -0.65
CA ILE A 295 10.30 21.26 0.52
C ILE A 295 10.49 22.31 1.61
N ARG A 296 11.74 22.60 2.02
CA ARG A 296 12.04 23.62 3.05
C ARG A 296 11.48 24.99 2.66
N LYS A 297 11.68 25.40 1.41
CA LYS A 297 11.18 26.67 0.87
C LYS A 297 9.63 26.75 0.86
N TRP A 298 8.95 25.62 0.67
CA TRP A 298 7.49 25.54 0.77
C TRP A 298 7.02 25.63 2.24
N GLN A 299 7.67 24.91 3.16
CA GLN A 299 7.37 24.95 4.59
C GLN A 299 7.52 26.37 5.18
N ASP A 300 8.55 27.11 4.79
CA ASP A 300 8.83 28.49 5.24
C ASP A 300 7.76 29.53 4.83
N GLY A 301 6.80 29.21 3.96
CA GLY A 301 5.85 30.16 3.36
C GLY A 301 4.38 29.72 3.34
N SER A 302 4.01 28.69 4.11
CA SER A 302 2.82 27.87 3.85
C SER A 302 1.47 28.54 4.20
N SER A 303 0.72 28.89 3.15
CA SER A 303 -0.76 29.00 3.16
C SER A 303 -1.37 28.39 1.88
N VAL A 304 -0.59 27.55 1.19
CA VAL A 304 -0.89 26.99 -0.12
C VAL A 304 -0.52 25.49 -0.10
N PRO A 305 -1.33 24.59 -0.67
CA PRO A 305 -1.03 23.15 -0.72
C PRO A 305 0.36 22.82 -1.31
N PRO A 306 0.97 21.69 -0.91
CA PRO A 306 2.26 21.28 -1.45
C PRO A 306 2.19 21.01 -2.95
N PRO A 307 3.10 21.56 -3.76
CA PRO A 307 3.25 21.24 -5.17
C PRO A 307 3.40 19.73 -5.47
N ASN A 308 2.87 19.28 -6.62
CA ASN A 308 2.83 17.85 -7.00
C ASN A 308 4.23 17.21 -7.14
N ASP A 309 5.26 17.99 -7.43
CA ASP A 309 6.66 17.57 -7.55
C ASP A 309 7.32 17.30 -6.19
N ILE A 310 6.91 17.99 -5.12
CA ILE A 310 7.40 17.72 -3.76
C ILE A 310 6.52 16.75 -2.97
N LYS A 311 5.22 16.67 -3.27
CA LYS A 311 4.24 15.87 -2.52
C LYS A 311 4.65 14.40 -2.27
N PRO A 312 5.22 13.64 -3.24
CA PRO A 312 5.64 12.25 -3.02
C PRO A 312 6.78 12.07 -2.00
N TYR A 313 7.40 13.17 -1.55
CA TYR A 313 8.62 13.18 -0.74
C TYR A 313 8.43 13.78 0.67
N LEU A 314 7.25 14.34 0.99
CA LEU A 314 6.99 15.01 2.28
C LEU A 314 7.21 14.08 3.49
N TRP A 315 7.00 12.77 3.31
CA TRP A 315 7.25 11.74 4.33
C TRP A 315 8.72 11.66 4.79
N TYR A 316 9.67 12.19 3.99
CA TYR A 316 11.09 11.99 4.23
C TYR A 316 11.59 12.60 5.54
N ASN A 317 11.18 13.84 5.85
CA ASN A 317 11.61 14.53 7.07
C ASN A 317 11.15 13.77 8.30
N ARG A 318 9.83 13.49 8.38
CA ARG A 318 9.23 12.63 9.40
C ARG A 318 9.96 11.29 9.55
N ALA A 319 10.31 10.60 8.47
CA ALA A 319 11.05 9.33 8.56
C ALA A 319 12.47 9.50 9.12
N GLN A 320 13.18 10.59 8.78
CA GLN A 320 14.48 10.88 9.40
C GLN A 320 14.31 11.20 10.90
N ASP A 321 13.33 12.02 11.28
CA ASP A 321 13.15 12.46 12.66
C ASP A 321 12.62 11.34 13.55
N LEU A 322 11.70 10.52 13.04
CA LEU A 322 11.24 9.30 13.70
C LEU A 322 12.39 8.30 13.94
N ALA A 323 13.30 8.13 12.97
CA ALA A 323 14.47 7.27 13.13
C ALA A 323 15.48 7.78 14.17
N LYS A 324 15.56 9.11 14.41
CA LYS A 324 16.35 9.70 15.51
C LYS A 324 15.69 9.51 16.87
N GLN A 325 14.35 9.61 16.92
CA GLN A 325 13.59 9.72 18.17
C GLN A 325 13.10 8.39 18.74
N VAL A 326 12.82 7.38 17.89
CA VAL A 326 12.22 6.10 18.30
C VAL A 326 13.07 5.37 19.36
N ASP A 327 12.42 4.87 20.41
CA ASP A 327 13.09 4.11 21.47
C ASP A 327 13.34 2.66 21.03
N LEU A 328 14.59 2.38 20.67
CA LEU A 328 15.04 1.08 20.21
C LEU A 328 15.49 0.14 21.35
N SER A 329 15.37 0.55 22.62
CA SER A 329 15.92 -0.22 23.76
C SER A 329 15.25 -1.58 24.01
N SER A 330 14.00 -1.75 23.58
CA SER A 330 13.27 -3.03 23.60
C SER A 330 13.61 -3.95 22.42
N PHE A 331 14.28 -3.43 21.38
CA PHE A 331 14.58 -4.14 20.13
C PHE A 331 15.91 -4.90 20.19
N SER A 332 15.95 -6.08 19.59
CA SER A 332 17.15 -6.90 19.45
C SER A 332 18.21 -6.23 18.55
N PRO A 333 19.50 -6.56 18.69
CA PRO A 333 20.55 -5.99 17.84
C PRO A 333 20.29 -6.14 16.33
N ASP A 334 19.68 -7.24 15.90
CA ASP A 334 19.33 -7.47 14.49
C ASP A 334 18.17 -6.56 14.03
N GLN A 335 17.15 -6.35 14.88
CA GLN A 335 16.05 -5.42 14.61
C GLN A 335 16.56 -3.98 14.54
N GLN A 336 17.41 -3.57 15.49
CA GLN A 336 18.08 -2.26 15.49
C GLN A 336 18.93 -2.09 14.22
N GLN A 337 19.72 -3.10 13.84
CA GLN A 337 20.54 -3.05 12.63
C GLN A 337 19.68 -2.90 11.37
N ASN A 338 18.47 -3.47 11.32
CA ASN A 338 17.58 -3.28 10.17
C ASN A 338 17.08 -1.83 10.07
N VAL A 339 16.70 -1.18 11.17
CA VAL A 339 16.41 0.27 11.18
C VAL A 339 17.64 1.07 10.73
N GLY A 340 18.83 0.71 11.22
CA GLY A 340 20.08 1.39 10.86
C GLY A 340 20.57 1.16 9.43
N LYS A 341 20.18 0.06 8.76
CA LYS A 341 20.39 -0.14 7.31
C LYS A 341 19.52 0.80 6.48
N LEU A 342 18.28 1.04 6.91
CA LEU A 342 17.32 1.90 6.23
C LEU A 342 17.64 3.39 6.44
N TYR A 343 17.96 3.80 7.67
CA TYR A 343 18.14 5.20 8.05
C TYR A 343 19.57 5.49 8.58
N PRO A 344 20.63 5.17 7.82
CA PRO A 344 22.01 5.16 8.32
C PRO A 344 22.56 6.54 8.72
N LYS A 345 21.94 7.64 8.26
CA LYS A 345 22.28 9.00 8.71
C LYS A 345 21.57 9.32 10.04
N ALA A 346 20.24 9.20 10.07
CA ALA A 346 19.42 9.56 11.23
C ALA A 346 19.66 8.67 12.45
N VAL A 347 19.88 7.36 12.26
CA VAL A 347 20.04 6.41 13.37
C VAL A 347 21.28 6.68 14.24
N ILE A 348 22.28 7.39 13.72
CA ILE A 348 23.51 7.73 14.44
C ILE A 348 23.23 8.71 15.58
N ASP A 349 22.25 9.60 15.41
CA ASP A 349 21.82 10.56 16.41
C ASP A 349 20.83 9.95 17.42
N ASN A 350 20.37 8.70 17.21
CA ASN A 350 19.44 8.03 18.10
C ASN A 350 20.16 7.53 19.37
N PRO A 351 19.80 7.99 20.58
CA PRO A 351 20.51 7.66 21.81
C PRO A 351 20.32 6.21 22.29
N THR A 352 19.36 5.49 21.71
CA THR A 352 19.03 4.09 22.06
C THR A 352 19.54 3.07 21.05
N TYR A 353 20.06 3.53 19.90
CA TYR A 353 20.65 2.67 18.89
C TYR A 353 22.02 2.14 19.33
N THR A 354 22.18 0.82 19.27
CA THR A 354 23.45 0.14 19.52
C THR A 354 23.93 -0.56 18.24
N PRO A 355 24.98 -0.06 17.56
CA PRO A 355 25.49 -0.72 16.37
C PRO A 355 26.08 -2.08 16.75
N SER A 356 25.53 -3.15 16.16
CA SER A 356 26.07 -4.51 16.31
C SER A 356 27.56 -4.50 15.92
N PRO A 357 28.46 -5.11 16.72
CA PRO A 357 29.88 -5.14 16.39
C PRO A 357 30.03 -5.81 15.03
N SER A 358 30.61 -5.08 14.06
CA SER A 358 30.84 -5.60 12.72
C SER A 358 31.54 -6.95 12.80
N PRO A 359 31.15 -7.95 11.99
CA PRO A 359 31.85 -9.21 11.97
C PRO A 359 33.31 -8.92 11.60
N VAL A 360 34.20 -9.05 12.60
CA VAL A 360 35.64 -9.08 12.34
C VAL A 360 35.82 -10.21 11.33
N ALA A 361 36.40 -9.88 10.18
CA ALA A 361 36.71 -10.87 9.16
C ALA A 361 37.77 -11.84 9.74
N ASP A 362 37.30 -12.88 10.43
CA ASP A 362 38.17 -13.91 10.97
C ASP A 362 38.66 -14.77 9.82
N THR A 363 39.79 -14.34 9.25
CA THR A 363 40.52 -15.02 8.18
C THR A 363 41.12 -16.36 8.61
N SER A 364 40.71 -16.94 9.75
CA SER A 364 41.22 -18.21 10.28
C SER A 364 40.24 -19.40 10.24
N GLN A 365 38.96 -19.21 9.88
CA GLN A 365 38.03 -20.32 9.62
C GLN A 365 37.31 -20.19 8.27
N ALA A 366 37.81 -20.93 7.28
CA ALA A 366 36.98 -21.31 6.13
C ALA A 366 35.83 -22.21 6.64
N PRO A 367 34.55 -21.88 6.38
CA PRO A 367 33.46 -22.75 6.79
C PRO A 367 33.54 -24.08 6.03
N SER A 368 33.76 -25.18 6.77
CA SER A 368 33.65 -26.52 6.21
C SER A 368 32.26 -26.70 5.59
N PRO A 369 32.14 -27.24 4.36
CA PRO A 369 30.85 -27.43 3.72
C PRO A 369 30.06 -28.49 4.49
N THR A 370 29.13 -28.03 5.33
CA THR A 370 28.09 -28.89 5.90
C THR A 370 27.18 -29.30 4.74
N PRO A 371 26.90 -30.61 4.53
CA PRO A 371 26.03 -31.02 3.43
C PRO A 371 24.64 -30.43 3.62
N VAL A 372 24.27 -29.48 2.76
CA VAL A 372 22.90 -28.94 2.72
C VAL A 372 21.98 -30.08 2.32
N SER A 373 21.05 -30.44 3.21
CA SER A 373 20.03 -31.44 2.90
C SER A 373 19.08 -30.84 1.85
N THR A 374 19.18 -31.30 0.61
CA THR A 374 18.43 -30.77 -0.55
C THR A 374 16.96 -31.22 -0.58
N THR A 375 16.32 -31.32 0.58
CA THR A 375 14.91 -31.69 0.71
C THR A 375 14.20 -30.53 1.39
N PRO A 376 13.47 -29.68 0.65
CA PRO A 376 12.68 -28.61 1.25
C PRO A 376 11.65 -29.19 2.22
N THR A 377 11.72 -28.78 3.47
CA THR A 377 10.67 -29.08 4.46
C THR A 377 9.43 -28.25 4.07
N PRO A 378 8.23 -28.85 3.97
CA PRO A 378 7.01 -28.08 3.71
C PRO A 378 6.83 -27.01 4.80
N VAL A 379 6.58 -25.78 4.39
CA VAL A 379 6.32 -24.68 5.32
C VAL A 379 4.96 -24.90 5.99
N PRO A 380 4.83 -24.69 7.32
CA PRO A 380 3.55 -24.80 8.00
C PRO A 380 2.60 -23.66 7.59
N VAL A 381 1.39 -24.02 7.17
CA VAL A 381 0.27 -23.08 6.95
C VAL A 381 -0.27 -22.51 8.28
N ASN A 382 -0.01 -23.21 9.38
CA ASN A 382 -0.52 -22.98 10.73
C ASN A 382 -0.39 -21.55 11.29
N PRO A 383 0.58 -20.68 10.90
CA PRO A 383 0.57 -19.29 11.37
C PRO A 383 -0.65 -18.50 10.84
N TYR A 384 -1.11 -18.83 9.63
CA TYR A 384 -2.16 -18.12 8.90
C TYR A 384 -3.55 -18.74 9.09
N LEU A 385 -3.64 -19.99 9.56
CA LEU A 385 -4.90 -20.73 9.79
C LEU A 385 -4.88 -21.46 11.13
N GLY A 386 -5.97 -21.35 11.88
CA GLY A 386 -6.15 -22.10 13.13
C GLY A 386 -6.51 -23.58 12.91
N GLY A 387 -6.32 -24.41 13.93
CA GLY A 387 -6.67 -25.82 13.93
C GLY A 387 -8.13 -26.12 13.57
N VAL A 388 -8.33 -27.25 12.87
CA VAL A 388 -9.64 -27.70 12.38
C VAL A 388 -10.35 -28.57 13.42
N THR A 389 -11.61 -28.25 13.70
CA THR A 389 -12.48 -29.01 14.60
C THR A 389 -13.61 -29.72 13.85
N GLY A 390 -14.07 -30.84 14.42
CA GLY A 390 -15.17 -31.64 13.88
C GLY A 390 -14.81 -32.50 12.65
N ALA A 391 -15.83 -32.84 11.86
CA ALA A 391 -15.67 -33.69 10.68
C ALA A 391 -15.05 -32.93 9.50
N LEU A 392 -14.25 -33.63 8.68
CA LEU A 392 -13.56 -33.11 7.49
C LEU A 392 -14.26 -33.50 6.16
N PRO A 393 -13.90 -32.81 5.07
CA PRO A 393 -13.95 -33.25 3.67
C PRO A 393 -14.31 -34.72 3.40
N GLY A 394 -15.54 -35.05 2.99
CA GLY A 394 -15.89 -36.42 2.59
C GLY A 394 -16.05 -37.45 3.73
N GLN A 395 -15.93 -37.06 5.00
CA GLN A 395 -16.29 -37.95 6.12
C GLN A 395 -17.83 -38.11 6.24
N PRO A 396 -18.35 -39.27 6.68
CA PRO A 396 -19.80 -39.52 6.73
C PRO A 396 -20.61 -38.54 7.59
N THR A 397 -19.98 -37.92 8.59
CA THR A 397 -20.61 -36.94 9.50
C THR A 397 -20.46 -35.49 9.02
N TYR A 398 -19.74 -35.22 7.93
CA TYR A 398 -19.52 -33.87 7.42
C TYR A 398 -20.83 -33.16 7.01
N PHE A 399 -21.83 -33.92 6.54
CA PHE A 399 -23.14 -33.33 6.21
C PHE A 399 -23.84 -32.71 7.43
N LEU A 400 -23.62 -33.24 8.65
CA LEU A 400 -24.18 -32.67 9.88
C LEU A 400 -23.55 -31.30 10.18
N LYS A 401 -22.23 -31.17 9.97
CA LYS A 401 -21.49 -29.91 10.09
C LYS A 401 -22.07 -28.87 9.10
N ARG A 402 -22.17 -29.23 7.81
CA ARG A 402 -22.76 -28.39 6.75
C ARG A 402 -24.23 -28.04 7.02
N LEU A 403 -25.02 -28.95 7.58
CA LEU A 403 -26.42 -28.69 7.95
C LEU A 403 -26.51 -27.66 9.08
N GLY A 404 -25.69 -27.79 10.14
CA GLY A 404 -25.63 -26.82 11.23
C GLY A 404 -25.24 -25.42 10.75
N GLU A 405 -24.18 -25.32 9.93
CA GLU A 405 -23.74 -24.07 9.27
C GLU A 405 -24.87 -23.39 8.47
N ASN A 406 -25.59 -24.17 7.67
CA ASN A 406 -26.69 -23.66 6.86
C ASN A 406 -27.89 -23.23 7.72
N LEU A 407 -28.24 -23.98 8.77
CA LEU A 407 -29.33 -23.61 9.67
C LEU A 407 -29.02 -22.30 10.41
N ALA A 408 -27.81 -22.16 10.96
CA ALA A 408 -27.37 -20.94 11.63
C ALA A 408 -27.53 -19.71 10.70
N THR A 409 -26.92 -19.75 9.50
CA THR A 409 -27.02 -18.64 8.53
C THR A 409 -28.41 -18.42 7.92
N THR A 410 -29.31 -19.41 7.98
CA THR A 410 -30.70 -19.28 7.50
C THR A 410 -31.59 -18.55 8.50
N PHE A 411 -31.40 -18.79 9.80
CA PHE A 411 -32.19 -18.18 10.87
C PHE A 411 -31.55 -16.90 11.45
N THR A 412 -30.34 -16.53 11.05
CA THR A 412 -29.75 -15.22 11.33
C THR A 412 -30.32 -14.16 10.38
N PHE A 413 -31.07 -13.20 10.96
CA PHE A 413 -31.69 -12.08 10.23
C PHE A 413 -30.89 -10.78 10.30
N ASP A 414 -30.01 -10.63 11.29
CA ASP A 414 -29.09 -9.48 11.38
C ASP A 414 -28.00 -9.57 10.30
N PRO A 415 -27.81 -8.56 9.44
CA PRO A 415 -26.80 -8.61 8.38
C PRO A 415 -25.37 -8.73 8.92
N ALA A 416 -25.01 -8.01 9.98
CA ALA A 416 -23.65 -8.03 10.54
C ALA A 416 -23.28 -9.44 11.04
N GLU A 417 -24.16 -10.03 11.86
CA GLU A 417 -24.01 -11.39 12.37
C GLU A 417 -24.02 -12.44 11.24
N LYS A 418 -24.82 -12.22 10.18
CA LYS A 418 -24.85 -13.12 9.02
C LYS A 418 -23.56 -13.05 8.20
N ALA A 419 -22.98 -11.86 8.03
CA ALA A 419 -21.68 -11.68 7.41
C ALA A 419 -20.56 -12.32 8.24
N ARG A 420 -20.58 -12.17 9.57
CA ARG A 420 -19.66 -12.86 10.50
C ARG A 420 -19.71 -14.38 10.31
N LEU A 421 -20.89 -14.98 10.36
CA LEU A 421 -21.06 -16.43 10.17
C LEU A 421 -20.61 -16.92 8.79
N LYS A 422 -20.67 -16.06 7.75
CA LYS A 422 -20.15 -16.36 6.42
C LYS A 422 -18.63 -16.27 6.33
N LEU A 423 -18.02 -15.31 7.01
CA LEU A 423 -16.56 -15.24 7.14
C LEU A 423 -16.01 -16.46 7.88
N GLU A 424 -16.59 -16.83 9.02
CA GLU A 424 -16.20 -18.04 9.78
C GLU A 424 -16.42 -19.34 8.98
N GLN A 425 -17.41 -19.38 8.08
CA GLN A 425 -17.54 -20.47 7.10
C GLN A 425 -16.37 -20.49 6.12
N ALA A 426 -15.91 -19.33 5.62
CA ALA A 426 -14.77 -19.24 4.72
C ALA A 426 -13.48 -19.70 5.39
N GLU A 427 -13.12 -19.14 6.55
CA GLU A 427 -11.92 -19.53 7.32
C GLU A 427 -11.85 -21.03 7.58
N ARG A 428 -12.99 -21.61 8.00
CA ARG A 428 -13.14 -23.04 8.23
C ARG A 428 -12.95 -23.85 6.96
N ARG A 429 -13.47 -23.40 5.81
CA ARG A 429 -13.22 -24.06 4.51
C ARG A 429 -11.74 -23.98 4.13
N LEU A 430 -11.06 -22.86 4.36
CA LEU A 430 -9.63 -22.72 4.07
C LEU A 430 -8.76 -23.63 4.96
N SER A 431 -9.11 -23.74 6.26
CA SER A 431 -8.48 -24.65 7.21
C SER A 431 -8.76 -26.13 6.91
N GLU A 432 -10.00 -26.46 6.52
CA GLU A 432 -10.34 -27.80 6.03
C GLU A 432 -9.58 -28.14 4.74
N ALA A 433 -9.45 -27.19 3.80
CA ALA A 433 -8.66 -27.39 2.59
C ALA A 433 -7.20 -27.69 2.93
N ALA A 434 -6.58 -26.91 3.81
CA ALA A 434 -5.22 -27.16 4.31
C ALA A 434 -5.08 -28.56 4.92
N ALA A 435 -6.01 -28.96 5.79
CA ALA A 435 -5.98 -30.25 6.51
C ALA A 435 -6.19 -31.49 5.62
N ILE A 436 -6.73 -31.33 4.41
CA ILE A 436 -6.92 -32.43 3.44
C ILE A 436 -5.96 -32.35 2.25
N SER A 437 -5.20 -31.26 2.15
CA SER A 437 -4.37 -30.90 1.00
C SER A 437 -3.22 -31.88 0.70
N SER A 438 -2.76 -32.62 1.70
CA SER A 438 -1.62 -33.55 1.59
C SER A 438 -1.98 -34.99 1.15
N ASP A 439 -3.27 -35.28 0.93
CA ASP A 439 -3.75 -36.62 0.52
C ASP A 439 -4.24 -36.60 -0.93
N ASP A 440 -3.39 -37.09 -1.84
CA ASP A 440 -3.65 -37.13 -3.29
C ASP A 440 -5.00 -37.80 -3.65
N LYS A 441 -5.50 -38.72 -2.81
CA LYS A 441 -6.78 -39.40 -3.03
C LYS A 441 -7.99 -38.51 -2.79
N ARG A 442 -7.82 -37.38 -2.11
CA ARG A 442 -8.86 -36.43 -1.71
C ARG A 442 -8.84 -35.14 -2.53
N SER A 443 -8.23 -35.20 -3.71
CA SER A 443 -8.11 -34.07 -4.64
C SER A 443 -9.47 -33.50 -5.09
N ALA A 444 -10.52 -34.32 -5.16
CA ALA A 444 -11.87 -33.86 -5.48
C ALA A 444 -12.48 -33.07 -4.31
N GLU A 445 -12.41 -33.62 -3.10
CA GLU A 445 -12.84 -32.96 -1.87
C GLU A 445 -12.07 -31.66 -1.63
N TYR A 446 -10.77 -31.64 -1.91
CA TYR A 446 -9.94 -30.44 -1.86
C TYR A 446 -10.46 -29.33 -2.79
N GLN A 447 -10.67 -29.65 -4.07
CA GLN A 447 -11.20 -28.70 -5.06
C GLN A 447 -12.59 -28.17 -4.69
N ASP A 448 -13.49 -29.02 -4.21
CA ASP A 448 -14.84 -28.60 -3.79
C ASP A 448 -14.82 -27.81 -2.47
N THR A 449 -13.82 -28.02 -1.62
CA THR A 449 -13.59 -27.21 -0.42
C THR A 449 -13.10 -25.81 -0.79
N ILE A 450 -12.18 -25.67 -1.75
CA ILE A 450 -11.75 -24.35 -2.29
C ILE A 450 -12.93 -23.60 -2.93
N LYS A 451 -13.77 -24.25 -3.75
CA LYS A 451 -15.00 -23.63 -4.29
C LYS A 451 -15.94 -23.15 -3.18
N SER A 452 -16.08 -23.96 -2.12
CA SER A 452 -16.92 -23.62 -0.96
C SER A 452 -16.36 -22.43 -0.17
N TYR A 453 -15.03 -22.30 -0.08
CA TYR A 453 -14.35 -21.13 0.46
C TYR A 453 -14.66 -19.87 -0.37
N THR A 454 -14.46 -19.92 -1.69
CA THR A 454 -14.72 -18.80 -2.61
C THR A 454 -16.15 -18.27 -2.47
N GLN A 455 -17.14 -19.17 -2.42
CA GLN A 455 -18.54 -18.78 -2.21
C GLN A 455 -18.78 -18.15 -0.83
N ALA A 456 -18.17 -18.68 0.23
CA ALA A 456 -18.33 -18.15 1.58
C ALA A 456 -17.73 -16.74 1.74
N MET A 457 -16.56 -16.47 1.13
CA MET A 457 -15.98 -15.13 1.08
C MET A 457 -16.85 -14.15 0.29
N ALA A 458 -17.35 -14.55 -0.89
CA ALA A 458 -18.24 -13.71 -1.70
C ALA A 458 -19.55 -13.41 -0.98
N ASP A 459 -20.15 -14.40 -0.30
CA ASP A 459 -21.33 -14.23 0.54
C ASP A 459 -21.05 -13.22 1.67
N ALA A 460 -19.93 -13.37 2.40
CA ALA A 460 -19.54 -12.46 3.49
C ALA A 460 -19.38 -11.02 2.99
N ALA A 461 -18.63 -10.80 1.91
CA ALA A 461 -18.45 -9.49 1.28
C ALA A 461 -19.75 -8.86 0.79
N SER A 462 -20.66 -9.66 0.24
CA SER A 462 -21.95 -9.14 -0.26
C SER A 462 -22.90 -8.65 0.85
N ILE A 463 -22.74 -9.16 2.09
CA ILE A 463 -23.60 -8.86 3.24
C ILE A 463 -22.93 -7.86 4.20
N ALA A 464 -21.60 -7.71 4.15
CA ALA A 464 -20.81 -6.94 5.11
C ALA A 464 -21.31 -5.51 5.35
N THR A 465 -21.60 -5.23 6.63
CA THR A 465 -21.96 -3.94 7.19
C THR A 465 -20.73 -3.17 7.65
N LYS A 466 -20.87 -1.87 7.94
CA LYS A 466 -19.75 -0.99 8.34
C LYS A 466 -19.00 -1.47 9.58
N ASP A 467 -19.70 -2.05 10.55
CA ASP A 467 -19.13 -2.63 11.78
C ASP A 467 -18.42 -3.97 11.56
N MET A 468 -18.70 -4.67 10.44
CA MET A 468 -18.05 -5.92 10.06
C MET A 468 -16.92 -5.72 9.03
N ALA A 469 -16.96 -4.65 8.24
CA ALA A 469 -16.04 -4.40 7.12
C ALA A 469 -14.56 -4.48 7.51
N GLY A 470 -14.14 -3.88 8.63
CA GLY A 470 -12.74 -3.97 9.08
C GLY A 470 -12.27 -5.39 9.46
N ARG A 471 -13.16 -6.24 9.99
CA ARG A 471 -12.81 -7.65 10.27
C ARG A 471 -12.78 -8.49 8.99
N LEU A 472 -13.73 -8.26 8.08
CA LEU A 472 -13.70 -8.88 6.76
C LEU A 472 -12.43 -8.51 5.99
N GLU A 473 -12.03 -7.24 6.03
CA GLU A 473 -10.82 -6.76 5.39
C GLU A 473 -9.56 -7.43 5.95
N ASN A 474 -9.41 -7.49 7.27
CA ASN A 474 -8.25 -8.13 7.89
C ASN A 474 -8.15 -9.62 7.56
N ALA A 475 -9.27 -10.35 7.64
CA ALA A 475 -9.31 -11.76 7.25
C ALA A 475 -8.99 -11.95 5.77
N ALA A 476 -9.58 -11.13 4.88
CA ALA A 476 -9.32 -11.19 3.45
C ALA A 476 -7.86 -10.89 3.12
N ALA A 477 -7.23 -9.90 3.77
CA ALA A 477 -5.81 -9.58 3.60
C ALA A 477 -4.91 -10.74 4.02
N ARG A 478 -5.18 -11.39 5.16
CA ARG A 478 -4.47 -12.59 5.63
C ARG A 478 -4.67 -13.78 4.68
N HIS A 479 -5.89 -14.02 4.21
CA HIS A 479 -6.19 -15.13 3.30
C HIS A 479 -5.55 -14.90 1.93
N GLU A 480 -5.56 -13.66 1.43
CA GLU A 480 -4.91 -13.27 0.18
C GLU A 480 -3.40 -13.48 0.26
N ALA A 481 -2.73 -12.93 1.28
CA ALA A 481 -1.30 -13.12 1.50
C ALA A 481 -0.94 -14.61 1.60
N MET A 482 -1.78 -15.42 2.25
CA MET A 482 -1.61 -16.88 2.29
C MET A 482 -1.73 -17.54 0.89
N LEU A 483 -2.72 -17.13 0.09
CA LEU A 483 -3.02 -17.71 -1.22
C LEU A 483 -2.02 -17.28 -2.30
N GLU A 484 -1.64 -16.00 -2.35
CA GLU A 484 -0.59 -15.47 -3.24
C GLU A 484 0.77 -16.09 -2.95
N LYS A 485 1.09 -16.31 -1.66
CA LYS A 485 2.29 -17.07 -1.28
C LYS A 485 2.17 -18.57 -1.54
N GLY A 486 1.06 -19.06 -2.10
CA GLY A 486 0.91 -20.46 -2.49
C GLY A 486 1.00 -21.45 -1.33
N LEU A 487 0.60 -21.07 -0.11
CA LEU A 487 0.69 -21.94 1.08
C LEU A 487 -0.17 -23.21 0.98
N LEU A 488 -1.06 -23.30 -0.01
CA LEU A 488 -1.81 -24.51 -0.33
C LEU A 488 -1.30 -25.13 -1.63
N PRO A 489 -1.25 -26.47 -1.73
CA PRO A 489 -0.83 -27.15 -2.95
C PRO A 489 -1.84 -26.91 -4.09
N VAL A 490 -1.33 -26.95 -5.32
CA VAL A 490 -2.11 -26.60 -6.50
C VAL A 490 -3.21 -27.63 -6.79
N PRO A 491 -4.48 -27.21 -6.91
CA PRO A 491 -5.56 -28.08 -7.37
C PRO A 491 -5.41 -28.47 -8.85
N GLN A 492 -6.05 -29.58 -9.25
CA GLN A 492 -6.02 -30.05 -10.65
C GLN A 492 -6.62 -29.04 -11.65
N ASP A 493 -7.58 -28.22 -11.23
CA ASP A 493 -7.97 -26.99 -11.93
C ASP A 493 -7.28 -25.79 -11.24
N PRO A 494 -6.17 -25.27 -11.80
CA PRO A 494 -5.39 -24.23 -11.16
C PRO A 494 -6.17 -22.91 -11.00
N LYS A 495 -7.22 -22.70 -11.82
CA LYS A 495 -8.05 -21.49 -11.79
C LYS A 495 -8.83 -21.34 -10.47
N LEU A 496 -8.97 -22.41 -9.69
CA LEU A 496 -9.64 -22.36 -8.40
C LEU A 496 -8.90 -21.46 -7.40
N ILE A 497 -7.56 -21.43 -7.42
CA ILE A 497 -6.80 -20.52 -6.54
C ILE A 497 -6.88 -19.08 -7.06
N THR A 498 -6.81 -18.85 -8.37
CA THR A 498 -7.04 -17.50 -8.96
C THR A 498 -8.43 -16.96 -8.62
N THR A 499 -9.45 -17.82 -8.62
CA THR A 499 -10.81 -17.43 -8.24
C THR A 499 -10.92 -17.19 -6.73
N ALA A 500 -10.16 -17.92 -5.92
CA ALA A 500 -10.06 -17.71 -4.47
C ALA A 500 -9.38 -16.37 -4.12
N ILE A 501 -8.28 -16.01 -4.80
CA ILE A 501 -7.61 -14.71 -4.68
C ILE A 501 -8.54 -13.57 -5.15
N LYS A 502 -9.20 -13.74 -6.30
CA LYS A 502 -10.18 -12.74 -6.77
C LYS A 502 -11.32 -12.51 -5.77
N ALA A 503 -11.72 -13.54 -5.02
CA ALA A 503 -12.73 -13.40 -3.97
C ALA A 503 -12.21 -12.71 -2.70
N THR A 504 -10.91 -12.80 -2.38
CA THR A 504 -10.31 -11.99 -1.30
C THR A 504 -10.14 -10.53 -1.73
N GLU A 505 -9.66 -10.28 -2.95
CA GLU A 505 -9.57 -8.92 -3.52
C GLU A 505 -10.94 -8.23 -3.59
N ASP A 506 -11.96 -8.94 -4.09
CA ASP A 506 -13.34 -8.45 -4.11
C ASP A 506 -13.87 -8.13 -2.69
N ALA A 507 -13.41 -8.85 -1.66
CA ALA A 507 -13.77 -8.61 -0.26
C ALA A 507 -13.01 -7.42 0.36
N LEU A 508 -11.73 -7.25 0.02
CA LEU A 508 -10.94 -6.06 0.38
C LEU A 508 -11.55 -4.80 -0.24
N ASP A 509 -11.75 -4.81 -1.56
CA ASP A 509 -12.34 -3.69 -2.31
C ASP A 509 -13.70 -3.30 -1.72
N LYS A 510 -14.56 -4.29 -1.48
CA LYS A 510 -15.89 -4.07 -0.91
C LYS A 510 -15.84 -3.55 0.53
N SER A 511 -14.88 -3.98 1.33
CA SER A 511 -14.71 -3.50 2.71
C SER A 511 -14.25 -2.05 2.73
N ALA A 512 -13.27 -1.69 1.90
CA ALA A 512 -12.79 -0.31 1.75
C ALA A 512 -13.90 0.63 1.25
N ASP A 513 -14.71 0.21 0.27
CA ASP A 513 -15.88 0.95 -0.21
C ASP A 513 -16.90 1.19 0.93
N VAL A 514 -17.19 0.17 1.75
CA VAL A 514 -18.12 0.25 2.89
C VAL A 514 -17.58 1.12 4.04
N LEU A 515 -16.26 1.15 4.22
CA LEU A 515 -15.57 2.05 5.15
C LEU A 515 -15.46 3.49 4.61
N GLY A 516 -15.86 3.73 3.35
CA GLY A 516 -15.83 5.05 2.72
C GLY A 516 -14.41 5.57 2.48
N ARG A 517 -13.46 4.67 2.17
CA ARG A 517 -12.11 5.02 1.73
C ARG A 517 -12.10 5.47 0.27
N PRO A 518 -11.04 6.18 -0.17
CA PRO A 518 -10.85 6.49 -1.58
C PRO A 518 -10.85 5.22 -2.46
N ALA A 519 -11.58 5.26 -3.57
CA ALA A 519 -11.64 4.17 -4.55
C ALA A 519 -10.23 3.80 -5.04
N MET A 520 -9.40 4.80 -5.29
CA MET A 520 -7.97 4.62 -5.54
C MET A 520 -7.16 4.81 -4.25
N PRO A 521 -6.31 3.85 -3.84
CA PRO A 521 -5.39 4.04 -2.73
C PRO A 521 -4.48 5.26 -2.94
N PRO A 522 -4.28 6.14 -1.95
CA PRO A 522 -3.44 7.33 -2.07
C PRO A 522 -2.01 7.04 -2.57
N ALA A 523 -1.39 5.98 -2.04
CA ALA A 523 -0.05 5.53 -2.43
C ALA A 523 0.06 5.06 -3.90
N LEU A 524 -1.06 4.75 -4.55
CA LEU A 524 -1.13 4.47 -5.98
C LEU A 524 -1.49 5.72 -6.79
N ALA A 525 -2.39 6.57 -6.27
CA ALA A 525 -2.74 7.84 -6.89
C ALA A 525 -1.51 8.74 -7.11
N ASP A 526 -0.65 8.87 -6.10
CA ASP A 526 0.60 9.64 -6.18
C ASP A 526 1.59 9.07 -7.23
N ARG A 527 1.45 7.80 -7.62
CA ARG A 527 2.28 7.16 -8.65
C ARG A 527 1.71 7.27 -10.06
N LEU A 528 0.45 7.67 -10.25
CA LEU A 528 -0.11 7.83 -11.59
C LEU A 528 0.61 8.93 -12.40
N ASP A 529 1.08 10.00 -11.75
CA ASP A 529 1.84 11.06 -12.42
C ASP A 529 3.19 10.53 -12.93
N ASP A 530 3.88 9.70 -12.14
CA ASP A 530 5.10 9.01 -12.56
C ASP A 530 4.84 8.01 -13.71
N LEU A 531 3.74 7.25 -13.66
CA LEU A 531 3.38 6.30 -14.71
C LEU A 531 3.03 7.00 -16.04
N LYS A 532 2.33 8.15 -15.98
CA LYS A 532 2.10 9.03 -17.13
C LYS A 532 3.41 9.58 -17.69
N ALA A 533 4.29 10.10 -16.83
CA ALA A 533 5.58 10.67 -17.24
C ALA A 533 6.51 9.63 -17.90
N GLN A 534 6.41 8.36 -17.52
CA GLN A 534 7.11 7.23 -18.13
C GLN A 534 6.46 6.69 -19.42
N GLY A 535 5.30 7.21 -19.82
CA GLY A 535 4.51 6.67 -20.93
C GLY A 535 4.08 5.21 -20.71
N LEU A 536 3.89 4.80 -19.45
CA LEU A 536 3.35 3.49 -19.09
C LEU A 536 1.82 3.47 -19.24
N ILE A 537 1.16 4.55 -18.81
CA ILE A 537 -0.28 4.77 -18.97
C ILE A 537 -0.52 6.10 -19.69
N LEU A 538 -1.60 6.17 -20.46
CA LEU A 538 -2.04 7.41 -21.11
C LEU A 538 -2.70 8.37 -20.09
N PRO A 539 -2.69 9.69 -20.33
CA PRO A 539 -3.41 10.65 -19.50
C PRO A 539 -4.90 10.33 -19.37
N GLU A 540 -5.53 9.84 -20.43
CA GLU A 540 -6.93 9.42 -20.46
C GLU A 540 -7.19 8.19 -19.58
N GLU A 541 -6.28 7.22 -19.59
CA GLU A 541 -6.36 6.01 -18.76
C GLU A 541 -6.18 6.35 -17.27
N ALA A 542 -5.21 7.21 -16.95
CA ALA A 542 -5.01 7.72 -15.59
C ALA A 542 -6.25 8.48 -15.08
N ASN A 543 -6.87 9.31 -15.93
CA ASN A 543 -8.09 10.04 -15.58
C ASN A 543 -9.30 9.11 -15.41
N ASP A 544 -9.45 8.06 -16.22
CA ASP A 544 -10.50 7.04 -16.05
C ASP A 544 -10.30 6.20 -14.77
N LEU A 545 -9.05 5.93 -14.40
CA LEU A 545 -8.73 5.31 -13.11
C LEU A 545 -9.14 6.23 -11.94
N VAL A 546 -8.73 7.50 -11.93
CA VAL A 546 -9.05 8.47 -10.86
C VAL A 546 -10.55 8.77 -10.78
N GLY A 547 -11.24 8.84 -11.92
CA GLY A 547 -12.69 9.10 -11.99
C GLY A 547 -13.58 7.91 -11.62
N SER A 548 -13.00 6.77 -11.20
CA SER A 548 -13.75 5.56 -10.86
C SER A 548 -14.52 5.70 -9.54
N SER A 549 -15.71 5.07 -9.50
CA SER A 549 -16.69 5.24 -8.42
C SER A 549 -16.51 4.30 -7.22
N SER A 550 -15.73 3.23 -7.37
CA SER A 550 -15.51 2.18 -6.37
C SER A 550 -14.14 1.55 -6.54
N ARG A 551 -13.56 0.99 -5.46
CA ARG A 551 -12.24 0.36 -5.51
C ARG A 551 -12.21 -0.85 -6.45
N ARG A 552 -13.32 -1.60 -6.49
CA ARG A 552 -13.52 -2.71 -7.44
C ARG A 552 -13.42 -2.27 -8.90
N GLU A 553 -13.97 -1.10 -9.24
CA GLU A 553 -13.88 -0.54 -10.59
C GLU A 553 -12.44 -0.20 -10.96
N VAL A 554 -11.70 0.43 -10.04
CA VAL A 554 -10.27 0.74 -10.19
C VAL A 554 -9.47 -0.56 -10.42
N ARG A 555 -9.69 -1.60 -9.61
CA ARG A 555 -8.97 -2.88 -9.73
C ARG A 555 -9.23 -3.56 -11.07
N GLU A 556 -10.47 -3.61 -11.55
CA GLU A 556 -10.81 -4.19 -12.86
C GLU A 556 -10.23 -3.39 -14.03
N LYS A 557 -10.05 -2.07 -13.91
CA LYS A 557 -9.34 -1.25 -14.89
C LYS A 557 -7.82 -1.52 -14.85
N ILE A 558 -7.21 -1.55 -13.67
CA ILE A 558 -5.79 -1.90 -13.48
C ILE A 558 -5.46 -3.29 -14.03
N ARG A 559 -6.30 -4.30 -13.75
CA ARG A 559 -6.14 -5.67 -14.30
C ARG A 559 -6.02 -5.66 -15.82
N LYS A 560 -6.89 -4.91 -16.53
CA LYS A 560 -6.83 -4.78 -18.00
C LYS A 560 -5.55 -4.09 -18.48
N LEU A 561 -5.10 -3.04 -17.80
CA LEU A 561 -3.85 -2.36 -18.15
C LEU A 561 -2.62 -3.24 -17.87
N ALA A 562 -2.66 -4.08 -16.83
CA ALA A 562 -1.64 -5.08 -16.54
C ALA A 562 -1.63 -6.23 -17.57
N GLU A 563 -2.80 -6.74 -17.97
CA GLU A 563 -2.95 -7.73 -19.07
C GLU A 563 -2.37 -7.20 -20.41
N LEU A 564 -2.43 -5.89 -20.64
CA LEU A 564 -1.84 -5.21 -21.80
C LEU A 564 -0.33 -4.89 -21.62
N GLY A 565 0.27 -5.19 -20.47
CA GLY A 565 1.68 -4.89 -20.17
C GLY A 565 1.97 -3.41 -19.91
N SER A 566 0.94 -2.59 -19.73
CA SER A 566 1.02 -1.13 -19.53
C SER A 566 1.10 -0.73 -18.05
N PHE A 567 0.60 -1.57 -17.14
CA PHE A 567 0.60 -1.31 -15.70
C PHE A 567 1.58 -2.23 -14.93
N PRO A 568 2.54 -1.68 -14.15
CA PRO A 568 3.45 -2.47 -13.33
C PRO A 568 2.74 -3.34 -12.27
N LEU A 569 3.13 -4.59 -12.13
CA LEU A 569 2.51 -5.53 -11.18
C LEU A 569 2.81 -5.15 -9.72
N ALA A 570 3.98 -4.56 -9.46
CA ALA A 570 4.34 -4.02 -8.15
C ALA A 570 3.52 -2.77 -7.77
N ASP A 571 3.11 -1.94 -8.74
CA ASP A 571 2.17 -0.84 -8.50
C ASP A 571 0.73 -1.36 -8.36
N ALA A 572 0.32 -2.39 -9.12
CA ALA A 572 -1.00 -3.00 -8.97
C ALA A 572 -1.24 -3.59 -7.57
N LYS A 573 -0.21 -4.17 -6.94
CA LYS A 573 -0.28 -4.70 -5.56
C LYS A 573 -0.64 -3.64 -4.51
N LYS A 574 -0.46 -2.34 -4.80
CA LYS A 574 -0.85 -1.23 -3.91
C LYS A 574 -2.36 -1.08 -3.74
N MET A 575 -3.17 -1.79 -4.52
CA MET A 575 -4.61 -1.96 -4.27
C MET A 575 -4.90 -2.67 -2.94
N ASP A 576 -3.96 -3.46 -2.43
CA ASP A 576 -4.12 -4.29 -1.24
C ASP A 576 -3.56 -3.60 0.02
N GLU A 577 -3.86 -2.30 0.17
CA GLU A 577 -3.35 -1.43 1.25
C GLU A 577 -3.55 -2.03 2.66
N ALA A 578 -4.60 -2.83 2.86
CA ALA A 578 -4.87 -3.54 4.11
C ALA A 578 -3.75 -4.53 4.49
N GLN A 579 -3.16 -5.23 3.52
CA GLN A 579 -2.03 -6.14 3.77
C GLN A 579 -0.82 -5.39 4.34
N MET A 580 -0.63 -4.11 4.02
CA MET A 580 0.44 -3.26 4.55
C MET A 580 0.31 -3.04 6.07
N LEU A 581 -0.88 -3.21 6.65
CA LEU A 581 -1.10 -3.11 8.10
C LEU A 581 -1.24 -4.47 8.77
N THR A 582 -1.89 -5.45 8.14
CA THR A 582 -2.10 -6.78 8.75
C THR A 582 -0.88 -7.67 8.68
N THR A 583 -0.12 -7.56 7.59
CA THR A 583 0.99 -8.46 7.23
C THR A 583 2.08 -7.70 6.45
N PRO A 584 2.62 -6.58 6.96
CA PRO A 584 3.55 -5.68 6.24
C PRO A 584 4.77 -6.40 5.65
N SER A 585 5.32 -7.36 6.38
CA SER A 585 6.46 -8.17 5.96
C SER A 585 6.13 -9.03 4.74
N ASP A 586 4.95 -9.67 4.72
CA ASP A 586 4.49 -10.48 3.59
C ASP A 586 4.14 -9.60 2.39
N TYR A 587 3.48 -8.48 2.62
CA TYR A 587 3.17 -7.48 1.59
C TYR A 587 4.43 -6.96 0.91
N ASN A 588 5.43 -6.54 1.69
CA ASN A 588 6.71 -6.07 1.15
C ASN A 588 7.44 -7.18 0.38
N GLN A 589 7.47 -8.43 0.89
CA GLN A 589 8.04 -9.57 0.18
C GLN A 589 7.35 -9.79 -1.19
N LEU A 590 6.01 -9.73 -1.23
CA LEU A 590 5.22 -9.89 -2.46
C LEU A 590 5.47 -8.74 -3.46
N VAL A 591 5.59 -7.49 -2.98
CA VAL A 591 5.93 -6.33 -3.82
C VAL A 591 7.32 -6.47 -4.45
N GLU A 592 8.35 -6.83 -3.67
CA GLU A 592 9.72 -7.00 -4.20
C GLU A 592 9.80 -8.17 -5.19
N VAL A 593 9.10 -9.28 -4.94
CA VAL A 593 9.01 -10.40 -5.89
C VAL A 593 8.37 -9.98 -7.21
N LYS A 594 7.28 -9.19 -7.18
CA LYS A 594 6.64 -8.68 -8.40
C LYS A 594 7.55 -7.73 -9.19
N LYS A 595 8.44 -6.96 -8.54
CA LYS A 595 9.50 -6.20 -9.24
C LYS A 595 10.52 -7.10 -9.95
N VAL A 596 10.94 -8.21 -9.32
CA VAL A 596 11.88 -9.16 -9.94
C VAL A 596 11.24 -9.85 -11.16
N GLU A 597 9.96 -10.19 -11.09
CA GLU A 597 9.21 -10.72 -12.24
C GLU A 597 9.08 -9.68 -13.36
N GLU A 598 8.72 -8.44 -13.04
CA GLU A 598 8.65 -7.33 -14.01
C GLU A 598 9.99 -7.11 -14.71
N LEU A 599 11.10 -7.13 -13.97
CA LEU A 599 12.46 -7.06 -14.52
C LEU A 599 12.74 -8.22 -15.49
N GLN A 600 12.33 -9.45 -15.15
CA GLN A 600 12.52 -10.60 -16.04
C GLN A 600 11.69 -10.48 -17.32
N ASN A 601 10.43 -10.03 -17.21
CA ASN A 601 9.56 -9.80 -18.35
C ASN A 601 10.12 -8.72 -19.28
N LEU A 602 10.63 -7.62 -18.73
CA LEU A 602 11.32 -6.57 -19.51
C LEU A 602 12.56 -7.10 -20.24
N ARG A 603 13.37 -7.94 -19.60
CA ARG A 603 14.55 -8.58 -20.23
C ARG A 603 14.20 -9.53 -21.36
N ALA A 604 13.14 -10.32 -21.20
CA ALA A 604 12.61 -11.16 -22.28
C ALA A 604 12.20 -10.29 -23.48
N VAL A 605 11.46 -9.21 -23.22
CA VAL A 605 10.97 -8.26 -24.23
C VAL A 605 12.11 -7.48 -24.92
N GLN A 606 13.15 -7.03 -24.19
CA GLN A 606 14.37 -6.45 -24.77
C GLN A 606 15.04 -7.41 -25.77
N SER A 607 15.08 -8.71 -25.47
CA SER A 607 15.71 -9.73 -26.34
C SER A 607 15.00 -9.91 -27.68
N GLU A 608 13.69 -9.64 -27.74
CA GLU A 608 12.91 -9.62 -28.98
C GLU A 608 13.12 -8.31 -29.74
N PHE A 609 13.09 -7.16 -29.04
CA PHE A 609 13.28 -5.85 -29.65
C PHE A 609 14.69 -5.58 -30.19
N ALA A 610 15.72 -6.29 -29.72
CA ALA A 610 17.09 -6.19 -30.22
C ALA A 610 17.25 -6.55 -31.72
N GLN A 611 16.22 -7.16 -32.35
CA GLN A 611 16.32 -7.78 -33.67
C GLN A 611 16.18 -6.82 -34.87
N THR A 612 15.67 -5.58 -34.71
CA THR A 612 15.56 -4.63 -35.85
C THR A 612 15.95 -3.18 -35.51
N PRO A 613 16.42 -2.37 -36.49
CA PRO A 613 16.87 -1.00 -36.24
C PRO A 613 15.79 -0.04 -35.72
N ALA A 614 14.52 -0.24 -36.12
CA ALA A 614 13.41 0.62 -35.70
C ALA A 614 13.07 0.46 -34.20
N LEU A 615 13.32 -0.73 -33.64
CA LEU A 615 12.98 -1.09 -32.26
C LEU A 615 14.07 -0.65 -31.26
N LYS A 616 15.25 -0.22 -31.75
CA LYS A 616 16.34 0.30 -30.89
C LYS A 616 16.00 1.59 -30.14
N ALA A 617 15.07 2.40 -30.66
CA ALA A 617 14.60 3.59 -29.95
C ALA A 617 13.71 3.21 -28.75
N GLN A 618 12.92 2.14 -28.86
CA GLN A 618 12.16 1.59 -27.73
C GLN A 618 13.08 0.88 -26.73
N ALA A 619 14.15 0.23 -27.20
CA ALA A 619 15.15 -0.39 -26.33
C ALA A 619 15.75 0.61 -25.31
N ALA A 620 16.05 1.86 -25.70
CA ALA A 620 16.56 2.86 -24.76
C ALA A 620 15.61 3.17 -23.58
N ASN A 621 14.29 3.19 -23.83
CA ASN A 621 13.30 3.35 -22.77
C ASN A 621 13.18 2.08 -21.90
N LEU A 622 13.37 0.90 -22.49
CA LEU A 622 13.40 -0.37 -21.75
C LEU A 622 14.66 -0.48 -20.87
N ASP A 623 15.82 -0.08 -21.38
CA ASP A 623 17.10 -0.05 -20.64
C ASP A 623 17.03 0.92 -19.44
N GLN A 624 16.31 2.05 -19.59
CA GLN A 624 16.05 2.96 -18.48
C GLN A 624 15.14 2.32 -17.41
N LYS A 625 14.10 1.57 -17.82
CA LYS A 625 13.21 0.83 -16.89
C LYS A 625 13.95 -0.33 -16.21
N GLU A 626 14.78 -1.08 -16.95
CA GLU A 626 15.64 -2.14 -16.42
C GLU A 626 16.59 -1.57 -15.36
N THR A 627 17.30 -0.49 -15.69
CA THR A 627 18.22 0.19 -14.77
C THR A 627 17.50 0.66 -13.50
N ALA A 628 16.28 1.20 -13.64
CA ALA A 628 15.48 1.63 -12.49
C ALA A 628 15.04 0.45 -11.61
N LEU A 629 14.52 -0.63 -12.16
CA LEU A 629 14.14 -1.82 -11.39
C LEU A 629 15.35 -2.48 -10.71
N VAL A 630 16.47 -2.65 -11.44
CA VAL A 630 17.72 -3.21 -10.88
C VAL A 630 18.21 -2.41 -9.68
N ASN A 631 18.11 -1.07 -9.71
CA ASN A 631 18.57 -0.21 -8.62
C ASN A 631 17.67 -0.24 -7.37
N THR A 632 16.51 -0.91 -7.41
CA THR A 632 15.40 -0.63 -6.48
C THR A 632 14.58 -1.84 -6.04
N ILE A 633 15.00 -3.03 -6.46
CA ILE A 633 14.66 -4.30 -5.82
C ILE A 633 15.45 -4.40 -4.52
N ASP A 634 14.77 -4.55 -3.38
CA ASP A 634 15.43 -4.81 -2.10
C ASP A 634 15.71 -6.31 -1.94
N LEU A 635 16.95 -6.70 -2.26
CA LEU A 635 17.45 -8.08 -2.13
C LEU A 635 17.49 -8.58 -0.67
N SER A 636 17.30 -7.72 0.34
CA SER A 636 17.21 -8.17 1.74
C SER A 636 15.85 -8.77 2.11
N GLY A 637 14.80 -8.45 1.34
CA GLY A 637 13.45 -9.00 1.49
C GLY A 637 13.22 -10.34 0.78
N ILE A 638 14.19 -10.82 -0.02
CA ILE A 638 14.08 -12.03 -0.84
C ILE A 638 15.25 -12.97 -0.55
N LYS A 639 14.98 -14.23 -0.23
CA LYS A 639 16.00 -15.29 -0.15
C LYS A 639 15.99 -16.13 -1.44
N GLN A 640 17.08 -16.82 -1.75
CA GLN A 640 17.12 -17.69 -2.94
C GLN A 640 16.11 -18.85 -2.82
N GLU A 641 15.89 -19.32 -1.59
CA GLU A 641 14.88 -20.32 -1.26
C GLU A 641 13.45 -19.82 -1.48
N ASP A 642 13.25 -18.50 -1.67
CA ASP A 642 11.94 -17.88 -1.93
C ASP A 642 11.58 -17.85 -3.42
N LEU A 643 12.52 -18.25 -4.29
CA LEU A 643 12.35 -18.32 -5.75
C LEU A 643 12.41 -19.77 -6.28
N GLY A 644 12.29 -20.77 -5.40
CA GLY A 644 12.17 -22.20 -5.74
C GLY A 644 11.23 -22.50 -6.92
N GLY A 645 11.49 -23.58 -7.67
CA GLY A 645 10.67 -23.93 -8.85
C GLY A 645 10.81 -22.97 -10.06
N ARG A 646 11.17 -21.69 -9.87
CA ARG A 646 11.46 -20.70 -10.93
C ARG A 646 12.96 -20.53 -11.10
N GLN A 647 13.57 -21.47 -11.84
CA GLN A 647 15.01 -21.43 -12.12
C GLN A 647 15.44 -20.18 -12.90
N ASP A 648 14.52 -19.59 -13.67
CA ASP A 648 14.63 -18.30 -14.33
C ASP A 648 14.74 -17.13 -13.33
N LEU A 649 13.83 -17.05 -12.36
CA LEU A 649 13.89 -16.00 -11.32
C LEU A 649 15.09 -16.21 -10.37
N ILE A 650 15.42 -17.45 -10.02
CA ILE A 650 16.64 -17.79 -9.26
C ILE A 650 17.88 -17.28 -10.00
N GLN A 651 17.97 -17.52 -11.32
CA GLN A 651 19.09 -17.06 -12.13
C GLN A 651 19.15 -15.52 -12.20
N ALA A 652 18.01 -14.85 -12.33
CA ALA A 652 17.93 -13.39 -12.30
C ALA A 652 18.39 -12.83 -10.94
N PHE A 653 17.92 -13.41 -9.82
CA PHE A 653 18.33 -13.04 -8.47
C PHE A 653 19.81 -13.31 -8.18
N GLN A 654 20.36 -14.43 -8.68
CA GLN A 654 21.79 -14.73 -8.60
C GLN A 654 22.63 -13.74 -9.42
N GLN A 655 22.14 -13.27 -10.57
CA GLN A 655 22.80 -12.22 -11.35
C GLN A 655 22.74 -10.86 -10.65
N LEU A 656 21.61 -10.50 -10.05
CA LEU A 656 21.46 -9.27 -9.25
C LEU A 656 22.43 -9.29 -8.06
N THR A 657 22.40 -10.34 -7.23
CA THR A 657 23.30 -10.47 -6.07
C THR A 657 24.79 -10.52 -6.44
N ALA A 658 25.15 -11.07 -7.61
CA ALA A 658 26.53 -11.09 -8.12
C ALA A 658 27.00 -9.74 -8.71
N THR A 659 26.08 -8.86 -9.13
CA THR A 659 26.42 -7.53 -9.69
C THR A 659 26.22 -6.39 -8.68
N SER A 660 25.40 -6.60 -7.64
CA SER A 660 25.24 -5.66 -6.54
C SER A 660 26.46 -5.65 -5.61
N SER A 661 27.36 -4.68 -5.78
CA SER A 661 28.21 -4.27 -4.65
C SER A 661 27.29 -3.79 -3.52
N ALA A 662 27.51 -4.21 -2.28
CA ALA A 662 26.73 -3.78 -1.12
C ALA A 662 26.61 -2.24 -1.09
N ARG A 663 25.39 -1.75 -1.35
CA ARG A 663 25.01 -0.33 -1.43
C ARG A 663 23.69 -0.15 -0.67
N PRO A 664 23.32 1.07 -0.27
CA PRO A 664 22.26 1.27 0.70
C PRO A 664 20.94 0.69 0.21
N ILE A 665 20.32 -0.14 1.05
CA ILE A 665 18.87 -0.33 1.01
C ILE A 665 18.27 1.08 1.16
N ASN A 666 17.24 1.41 0.38
CA ASN A 666 16.67 2.74 0.16
C ASN A 666 17.23 3.57 -1.03
N SER A 667 17.33 2.96 -2.20
CA SER A 667 16.80 3.58 -3.42
C SER A 667 15.41 3.02 -3.69
N GLY A 668 14.35 3.79 -3.40
CA GLY A 668 12.99 3.46 -3.88
C GLY A 668 12.93 3.45 -5.41
N GLN A 669 11.82 3.03 -6.03
CA GLN A 669 11.76 2.59 -7.46
C GLN A 669 12.38 3.54 -8.51
N PHE A 670 12.55 4.83 -8.19
CA PHE A 670 13.45 5.73 -8.89
C PHE A 670 14.29 6.56 -7.90
N GLY A 671 15.29 5.93 -7.27
CA GLY A 671 16.34 6.64 -6.54
C GLY A 671 17.15 7.48 -7.52
N GLY A 672 17.29 8.79 -7.26
CA GLY A 672 18.07 9.68 -8.10
C GLY A 672 19.52 9.19 -8.25
N LEU A 673 20.11 9.41 -9.43
CA LEU A 673 21.55 9.26 -9.64
C LEU A 673 22.27 10.00 -8.50
N THR A 674 23.05 9.28 -7.70
CA THR A 674 23.55 9.75 -6.39
C THR A 674 24.69 10.77 -6.47
N GLU A 675 24.89 11.40 -7.62
CA GLU A 675 25.75 12.56 -7.79
C GLU A 675 25.02 13.56 -8.70
N GLU A 676 24.93 14.82 -8.25
CA GLU A 676 24.65 15.92 -9.16
C GLU A 676 25.77 15.99 -10.20
N PRO A 677 25.48 16.04 -11.51
CA PRO A 677 26.49 16.28 -12.51
C PRO A 677 27.12 17.65 -12.24
N LYS A 678 28.43 17.68 -12.08
CA LYS A 678 29.16 18.92 -11.81
C LYS A 678 29.09 19.81 -13.07
N PRO A 679 29.30 21.13 -12.96
CA PRO A 679 29.33 22.02 -14.13
C PRO A 679 30.37 21.67 -15.22
N SER A 680 31.24 20.68 -14.97
CA SER A 680 32.15 20.04 -15.92
C SER A 680 31.49 19.01 -16.85
N ASP A 681 30.33 18.48 -16.49
CA ASP A 681 29.78 17.23 -17.05
C ASP A 681 28.84 17.50 -18.22
N ALA A 682 29.28 18.36 -19.14
CA ALA A 682 28.62 18.55 -20.42
C ALA A 682 28.70 17.26 -21.24
N VAL A 683 27.65 16.44 -21.18
CA VAL A 683 27.51 15.23 -21.99
C VAL A 683 27.25 15.63 -23.43
N LEU A 684 28.32 15.99 -24.15
CA LEU A 684 28.29 16.48 -25.53
C LEU A 684 27.61 15.49 -26.51
N SER A 685 27.48 14.21 -26.13
CA SER A 685 26.93 13.15 -26.98
C SER A 685 25.41 12.95 -26.95
N VAL A 686 24.65 13.68 -26.12
CA VAL A 686 23.17 13.55 -26.11
C VAL A 686 22.58 14.36 -27.27
N CYS A 687 21.71 13.73 -28.06
CA CYS A 687 21.11 14.35 -29.25
C CYS A 687 19.57 14.38 -29.21
N PRO A 688 18.95 15.28 -29.99
CA PRO A 688 17.51 15.32 -30.18
C PRO A 688 16.96 13.99 -30.73
N ILE A 689 15.69 13.74 -30.48
CA ILE A 689 14.99 12.55 -30.98
C ILE A 689 15.08 12.53 -32.52
N GLY A 690 15.65 11.46 -33.09
CA GLY A 690 15.90 11.34 -34.54
C GLY A 690 17.29 11.80 -35.02
N ALA A 691 18.16 12.23 -34.11
CA ALA A 691 19.54 12.61 -34.41
C ALA A 691 20.60 11.67 -33.80
N THR A 692 21.81 11.71 -34.35
CA THR A 692 22.98 10.94 -33.88
C THR A 692 24.17 11.86 -33.66
N PHE A 693 24.99 11.56 -32.64
CA PHE A 693 26.17 12.37 -32.34
C PHE A 693 27.36 11.98 -33.22
N LYS A 694 28.00 12.98 -33.84
CA LYS A 694 29.22 12.82 -34.61
C LYS A 694 30.34 13.65 -34.00
N SER A 695 31.40 12.98 -33.58
CA SER A 695 32.57 13.63 -32.95
C SER A 695 33.16 14.71 -33.87
N GLY A 696 33.35 15.91 -33.32
CA GLY A 696 33.82 17.10 -34.07
C GLY A 696 32.75 17.82 -34.91
N GLU A 697 31.55 17.26 -35.05
CA GLU A 697 30.47 17.84 -35.87
C GLU A 697 29.16 18.10 -35.13
N GLY A 698 29.00 17.60 -33.90
CA GLY A 698 27.80 17.76 -33.09
C GLY A 698 26.73 16.71 -33.43
N CYS A 699 25.49 16.98 -33.02
CA CYS A 699 24.35 16.17 -33.44
C CYS A 699 23.98 16.44 -34.91
N ILE A 700 23.79 15.36 -35.67
CA ILE A 700 23.35 15.37 -37.07
C ILE A 700 22.05 14.56 -37.18
N TRP A 701 21.13 14.98 -38.05
CA TRP A 701 19.89 14.24 -38.28
C TRP A 701 20.17 12.88 -38.93
N ALA A 702 19.58 11.81 -38.39
CA ALA A 702 19.91 10.43 -38.79
C ALA A 702 19.34 10.05 -40.16
N ASP A 703 18.32 10.77 -40.63
CA ASP A 703 17.62 10.54 -41.91
C ASP A 703 18.33 11.18 -43.11
N SER A 704 18.90 12.36 -42.90
CA SER A 704 19.43 13.26 -43.93
C SER A 704 20.94 13.46 -43.83
N GLY A 705 21.56 13.07 -42.71
CA GLY A 705 22.99 13.25 -42.42
C GLY A 705 23.42 14.71 -42.27
N LYS A 706 22.48 15.66 -42.29
CA LYS A 706 22.77 17.09 -42.19
C LYS A 706 22.95 17.51 -40.73
N LYS A 707 23.71 18.59 -40.52
CA LYS A 707 23.89 19.17 -39.18
C LYS A 707 22.61 19.85 -38.72
N ILE A 708 22.31 19.75 -37.42
CA ILE A 708 21.13 20.40 -36.83
C ILE A 708 21.28 21.92 -36.79
N ASN A 709 22.50 22.47 -36.82
CA ASN A 709 22.76 23.91 -36.78
C ASN A 709 22.84 24.59 -38.16
N ASP A 710 22.55 23.88 -39.25
CA ASP A 710 22.49 24.46 -40.59
C ASP A 710 21.11 25.09 -40.83
N TYR A 711 21.03 26.39 -40.54
CA TYR A 711 19.78 27.17 -40.45
C TYR A 711 18.99 27.27 -41.75
N ASP A 712 19.63 27.09 -42.91
CA ASP A 712 18.93 27.13 -44.20
C ASP A 712 17.93 25.98 -44.36
N GLN A 713 18.02 24.91 -43.53
CA GLN A 713 17.04 23.83 -43.47
C GLN A 713 15.70 24.23 -42.82
N TYR A 714 15.69 25.25 -41.95
CA TYR A 714 14.52 25.62 -41.13
C TYR A 714 13.95 26.98 -41.52
N LYS A 715 14.40 27.55 -42.64
CA LYS A 715 13.97 28.86 -43.11
C LYS A 715 12.56 28.78 -43.70
N CYS A 716 11.63 29.52 -43.11
CA CYS A 716 10.27 29.68 -43.63
C CYS A 716 10.17 30.86 -44.59
N GLU A 717 9.46 30.68 -45.72
CA GLU A 717 9.25 31.73 -46.73
C GLU A 717 8.04 32.62 -46.42
N GLY A 718 7.08 32.15 -45.62
CA GLY A 718 5.87 32.88 -45.26
C GLY A 718 6.11 33.92 -44.15
N TYR A 719 5.54 35.11 -44.33
CA TYR A 719 5.50 36.14 -43.30
C TYR A 719 4.74 35.63 -42.06
N GLY A 720 5.33 35.78 -40.87
CA GLY A 720 4.73 35.27 -39.63
C GLY A 720 4.68 33.74 -39.56
N GLN A 721 5.77 33.05 -39.94
CA GLN A 721 5.92 31.60 -39.77
C GLN A 721 7.21 31.25 -39.06
N TYR A 722 7.20 30.14 -38.32
CA TYR A 722 8.40 29.53 -37.74
C TYR A 722 8.43 28.03 -38.03
N TYR A 723 9.61 27.42 -37.98
CA TYR A 723 9.76 25.99 -38.21
C TYR A 723 9.52 25.22 -36.91
N SER A 724 8.49 24.36 -36.91
CA SER A 724 8.22 23.44 -35.81
C SER A 724 9.05 22.18 -35.97
N PHE A 725 9.91 21.89 -35.00
CA PHE A 725 10.69 20.65 -34.91
C PHE A 725 9.84 19.46 -34.45
N ALA A 726 8.74 19.68 -33.74
CA ALA A 726 7.80 18.61 -33.39
C ALA A 726 6.96 18.14 -34.59
N VAL A 727 6.68 19.04 -35.54
CA VAL A 727 5.84 18.75 -36.72
C VAL A 727 6.65 18.65 -38.03
N GLY A 728 7.94 19.03 -38.01
CA GLY A 728 8.86 18.94 -39.16
C GLY A 728 8.55 19.89 -40.32
N LYS A 729 7.87 21.02 -40.06
CA LYS A 729 7.46 21.99 -41.09
C LYS A 729 7.24 23.40 -40.53
N CYS A 730 7.18 24.36 -41.44
CA CYS A 730 6.75 25.72 -41.13
C CYS A 730 5.28 25.77 -40.67
N VAL A 731 5.04 26.43 -39.54
CA VAL A 731 3.73 26.68 -38.93
C VAL A 731 3.52 28.18 -38.74
N ALA A 732 2.27 28.62 -38.61
CA ALA A 732 1.95 30.02 -38.38
C ALA A 732 2.41 30.47 -36.97
N TYR A 733 3.03 31.64 -36.90
CA TYR A 733 3.34 32.33 -35.66
C TYR A 733 2.17 33.25 -35.28
N GLU A 734 1.62 33.07 -34.09
CA GLU A 734 0.57 33.95 -33.54
C GLU A 734 1.21 35.05 -32.69
N PRO A 735 1.14 36.34 -33.10
CA PRO A 735 1.75 37.43 -32.35
C PRO A 735 1.18 37.53 -30.93
N GLY A 736 2.06 37.55 -29.93
CA GLY A 736 1.71 37.67 -28.51
C GLY A 736 1.70 36.36 -27.71
N GLN A 737 1.70 35.19 -28.36
CA GLN A 737 1.79 33.88 -27.68
C GLN A 737 3.24 33.40 -27.45
N GLY A 738 4.24 34.11 -27.99
CA GLY A 738 5.63 33.64 -28.02
C GLY A 738 5.86 32.49 -29.00
N PHE A 739 7.08 31.98 -29.05
CA PHE A 739 7.34 30.71 -29.74
C PHE A 739 6.96 29.55 -28.80
N LYS A 740 6.19 28.58 -29.31
CA LYS A 740 5.85 27.37 -28.56
C LYS A 740 7.10 26.48 -28.40
N ASP A 741 7.04 25.53 -27.47
CA ASP A 741 8.17 24.63 -27.17
C ASP A 741 8.67 23.79 -28.34
N ASP A 742 7.87 23.67 -29.41
CA ASP A 742 8.21 22.99 -30.65
C ASP A 742 9.14 23.79 -31.58
N ALA A 743 9.47 25.05 -31.27
CA ALA A 743 10.40 25.89 -32.04
C ALA A 743 11.89 25.51 -31.88
N ARG A 744 12.18 24.42 -31.17
CA ARG A 744 13.54 23.91 -30.89
C ARG A 744 13.60 22.37 -31.05
N PRO A 745 14.76 21.79 -31.42
CA PRO A 745 14.94 20.34 -31.45
C PRO A 745 14.53 19.66 -30.13
N VAL A 746 13.72 18.60 -30.22
CA VAL A 746 13.18 17.90 -29.06
C VAL A 746 14.24 17.01 -28.43
N CYS A 747 14.69 17.38 -27.23
CA CYS A 747 15.67 16.62 -26.46
C CYS A 747 15.02 15.57 -25.53
N PRO A 748 15.77 14.54 -25.09
CA PRO A 748 15.34 13.64 -24.03
C PRO A 748 14.99 14.39 -22.73
N ALA A 749 14.12 13.80 -21.91
CA ALA A 749 13.66 14.41 -20.65
C ALA A 749 14.84 14.87 -19.77
N ARG A 750 14.69 16.06 -19.17
CA ARG A 750 15.70 16.78 -18.36
C ARG A 750 16.86 17.42 -19.14
N TYR A 751 16.88 17.31 -20.47
CA TYR A 751 17.83 18.03 -21.33
C TYR A 751 17.14 19.09 -22.20
N SER A 752 17.84 20.20 -22.45
CA SER A 752 17.44 21.25 -23.40
C SER A 752 18.46 21.36 -24.53
N TRP A 753 18.02 21.63 -25.75
CA TRP A 753 18.92 21.77 -26.90
C TRP A 753 19.78 23.02 -26.78
N SER A 754 21.10 22.85 -26.83
CA SER A 754 22.08 23.93 -26.85
C SER A 754 22.69 24.06 -28.25
N TRP A 755 22.43 25.20 -28.90
CA TRP A 755 23.01 25.56 -30.18
C TRP A 755 24.52 25.77 -30.13
N GLN A 756 25.05 26.17 -28.96
CA GLN A 756 26.48 26.39 -28.76
C GLN A 756 27.26 25.08 -28.68
N THR A 757 26.73 24.08 -27.98
CA THR A 757 27.37 22.75 -27.85
C THR A 757 26.88 21.73 -28.87
N GLN A 758 25.91 22.11 -29.73
CA GLN A 758 25.28 21.28 -30.76
C GLN A 758 24.81 19.91 -30.22
N SER A 759 24.25 19.94 -29.01
CA SER A 759 23.87 18.78 -28.20
C SER A 759 22.79 19.16 -27.19
N CYS A 760 22.07 18.15 -26.71
CA CYS A 760 21.14 18.29 -25.59
C CYS A 760 21.94 18.37 -24.28
N GLN A 761 21.72 19.42 -23.50
CA GLN A 761 22.46 19.71 -22.26
C GLN A 761 21.52 19.71 -21.06
N ALA A 762 22.00 19.25 -19.90
CA ALA A 762 21.25 19.32 -18.65
C ALA A 762 20.98 20.80 -18.30
N PHE A 763 19.77 21.09 -17.82
CA PHE A 763 19.31 22.45 -17.60
C PHE A 763 20.17 23.20 -16.56
N THR A 764 21.02 24.11 -17.02
CA THR A 764 21.65 25.13 -16.19
C THR A 764 20.92 26.45 -16.43
N GLY A 765 20.42 27.08 -15.36
CA GLY A 765 19.62 28.30 -15.47
C GLY A 765 20.44 29.47 -16.05
N GLY A 766 20.18 29.85 -17.30
CA GLY A 766 20.87 30.97 -17.92
C GLY A 766 20.58 31.19 -19.41
N GLY A 767 19.53 31.96 -19.72
CA GLY A 767 19.36 32.71 -20.99
C GLY A 767 19.08 31.91 -22.27
N ASN A 768 18.00 32.27 -23.00
CA ASN A 768 17.70 31.72 -24.32
C ASN A 768 18.75 32.17 -25.37
N PRO A 769 19.49 31.25 -26.01
CA PRO A 769 20.12 31.52 -27.29
C PRO A 769 19.13 31.09 -28.39
N TYR A 770 18.20 31.97 -28.77
CA TYR A 770 17.49 31.79 -30.03
C TYR A 770 18.46 32.02 -31.19
N PRO A 771 18.62 31.06 -32.11
CA PRO A 771 19.21 31.35 -33.40
C PRO A 771 18.09 31.66 -34.39
N SER A 772 17.91 32.95 -34.63
CA SER A 772 17.42 33.39 -35.92
C SER A 772 18.44 34.40 -36.45
N PRO A 773 18.87 34.31 -37.73
CA PRO A 773 19.54 35.46 -38.34
C PRO A 773 18.56 36.64 -38.28
N SER A 774 19.00 37.73 -37.67
CA SER A 774 18.16 38.91 -37.43
C SER A 774 17.44 39.35 -38.72
N PRO A 775 16.09 39.35 -38.75
CA PRO A 775 15.35 40.10 -39.75
C PRO A 775 15.44 41.58 -39.37
N GLU A 776 16.52 42.24 -39.76
CA GLU A 776 16.59 43.70 -39.67
C GLU A 776 15.53 44.35 -40.59
N PRO A 777 14.94 45.50 -40.19
CA PRO A 777 14.95 46.11 -38.87
C PRO A 777 13.69 45.76 -38.06
N GLU A 778 13.82 45.78 -36.75
CA GLU A 778 12.70 45.70 -35.81
C GLU A 778 11.61 46.75 -36.14
N PRO A 779 10.30 46.42 -36.07
CA PRO A 779 9.36 47.40 -35.59
C PRO A 779 9.70 47.63 -34.12
N LYS A 780 10.55 48.64 -33.88
CA LYS A 780 10.94 49.10 -32.55
C LYS A 780 9.69 49.36 -31.72
N ASP A 781 9.29 48.38 -30.91
CA ASP A 781 8.22 48.58 -29.94
C ASP A 781 8.81 49.47 -28.85
N ASP A 782 8.31 50.71 -28.80
CA ASP A 782 9.06 51.76 -28.12
C ASP A 782 9.07 51.53 -26.61
N LYS A 783 10.15 51.97 -25.94
CA LYS A 783 10.26 51.89 -24.48
C LYS A 783 9.24 52.81 -23.77
N GLU A 784 8.43 53.53 -24.55
CA GLU A 784 7.32 54.36 -24.14
C GLU A 784 5.95 53.63 -24.16
N ARG A 785 5.81 52.43 -24.77
CA ARG A 785 4.50 51.76 -24.90
C ARG A 785 4.04 50.99 -23.66
N GLU A 786 4.94 50.37 -22.91
CA GLU A 786 4.68 49.75 -21.60
C GLU A 786 4.70 50.78 -20.45
N ASN A 787 4.31 52.03 -20.74
CA ASN A 787 4.16 53.11 -19.76
C ASN A 787 2.74 53.73 -19.83
N GLU A 788 1.77 52.97 -20.34
CA GLU A 788 0.34 53.27 -20.27
C GLU A 788 -0.14 53.09 -18.83
N GLY A 789 0.05 54.12 -18.01
CA GLY A 789 -0.37 54.12 -16.62
C GLY A 789 -1.89 54.03 -16.47
N ASP A 790 -2.38 52.97 -15.83
CA ASP A 790 -3.79 52.81 -15.48
C ASP A 790 -4.30 53.98 -14.65
N VAL A 791 -5.31 54.68 -15.17
CA VAL A 791 -5.98 55.75 -14.43
C VAL A 791 -7.17 55.15 -13.69
N LEU A 792 -7.15 55.20 -12.36
CA LEU A 792 -8.27 54.78 -11.51
C LEU A 792 -9.08 56.00 -11.02
N ILE A 793 -10.41 55.92 -11.14
CA ILE A 793 -11.34 56.92 -10.63
C ILE A 793 -12.37 56.26 -9.72
N ALA A 794 -12.55 56.79 -8.52
CA ALA A 794 -13.61 56.34 -7.62
C ALA A 794 -14.98 56.55 -8.30
N ALA A 795 -15.83 55.53 -8.30
CA ALA A 795 -17.09 55.53 -9.06
C ALA A 795 -18.00 56.72 -8.73
N GLU A 796 -18.00 57.19 -7.48
CA GLU A 796 -18.72 58.40 -7.03
C GLU A 796 -18.26 59.71 -7.69
N LYS A 797 -17.09 59.74 -8.36
CA LYS A 797 -16.58 60.88 -9.13
C LYS A 797 -16.76 60.70 -10.65
N ALA A 798 -17.38 59.60 -11.11
CA ALA A 798 -17.64 59.33 -12.51
C ALA A 798 -18.75 60.25 -13.05
N ASN A 799 -18.34 61.42 -13.55
CA ASN A 799 -19.22 62.34 -14.27
C ASN A 799 -18.80 62.42 -15.75
N ARG A 800 -19.67 63.00 -16.60
CA ARG A 800 -19.48 63.11 -18.04
C ARG A 800 -18.12 63.72 -18.45
N ASN A 801 -17.62 64.72 -17.72
CA ASN A 801 -16.37 65.38 -18.08
C ASN A 801 -15.17 64.48 -17.79
N ASN A 802 -15.17 63.79 -16.64
CA ASN A 802 -14.11 62.87 -16.24
C ASN A 802 -14.08 61.63 -17.15
N LEU A 803 -15.25 61.07 -17.50
CA LEU A 803 -15.33 59.92 -18.42
C LEU A 803 -14.94 60.31 -19.86
N LEU A 804 -15.31 61.50 -20.33
CA LEU A 804 -14.83 62.00 -21.63
C LEU A 804 -13.32 62.25 -21.63
N PHE A 805 -12.73 62.65 -20.51
CA PHE A 805 -11.27 62.75 -20.37
C PHE A 805 -10.61 61.38 -20.52
N TYR A 806 -11.10 60.36 -19.83
CA TYR A 806 -10.65 58.97 -19.97
C TYR A 806 -10.67 58.48 -21.42
N ILE A 807 -11.84 58.51 -22.07
CA ILE A 807 -12.04 58.03 -23.44
C ILE A 807 -11.10 58.75 -24.42
N ARG A 808 -10.86 60.05 -24.21
CA ARG A 808 -10.11 60.90 -25.15
C ARG A 808 -8.60 60.86 -24.96
N HIS A 809 -8.12 60.62 -23.73
CA HIS A 809 -6.70 60.75 -23.37
C HIS A 809 -6.04 59.45 -22.90
N VAL A 810 -6.79 58.54 -22.27
CA VAL A 810 -6.25 57.24 -21.77
C VAL A 810 -6.37 56.13 -22.81
N LYS A 811 -7.32 56.23 -23.76
CA LYS A 811 -7.45 55.37 -24.95
C LYS A 811 -7.41 53.85 -24.68
N GLY A 812 -8.42 53.33 -24.00
CA GLY A 812 -8.60 51.89 -23.81
C GLY A 812 -10.06 51.52 -23.59
N LEU A 813 -10.29 50.28 -23.15
CA LEU A 813 -11.59 49.83 -22.64
C LEU A 813 -11.80 50.40 -21.23
N ILE A 814 -13.02 50.84 -20.92
CA ILE A 814 -13.38 51.27 -19.56
C ILE A 814 -14.11 50.14 -18.86
N TYR A 815 -13.49 49.60 -17.81
CA TYR A 815 -14.08 48.60 -16.93
C TYR A 815 -14.76 49.28 -15.74
N VAL A 816 -15.94 48.78 -15.36
CA VAL A 816 -16.70 49.27 -14.19
C VAL A 816 -17.20 48.07 -13.40
N PRO A 817 -16.83 47.90 -12.11
CA PRO A 817 -17.40 46.87 -11.27
C PRO A 817 -18.89 47.15 -11.02
N CYS A 818 -19.71 46.11 -11.09
CA CYS A 818 -21.17 46.22 -11.03
C CYS A 818 -21.74 45.09 -10.15
N SER A 819 -22.82 45.35 -9.41
CA SER A 819 -23.48 44.30 -8.61
C SER A 819 -24.39 43.43 -9.47
N GLY A 820 -24.59 42.17 -9.05
CA GLY A 820 -25.47 41.21 -9.73
C GLY A 820 -26.87 41.78 -10.00
N GLU A 821 -27.51 42.39 -9.00
CA GLU A 821 -28.84 43.02 -9.15
C GLU A 821 -28.93 44.07 -10.28
N VAL A 822 -27.84 44.78 -10.56
CA VAL A 822 -27.80 45.78 -11.64
C VAL A 822 -27.57 45.11 -13.00
N LEU A 823 -26.79 44.02 -13.05
CA LEU A 823 -26.61 43.20 -14.26
C LEU A 823 -27.92 42.48 -14.63
N ASP A 824 -28.60 41.89 -13.65
CA ASP A 824 -29.91 41.25 -13.80
C ASP A 824 -30.95 42.24 -14.33
N ARG A 825 -31.03 43.45 -13.73
CA ARG A 825 -31.95 44.52 -14.17
C ARG A 825 -31.62 45.04 -15.58
N LEU A 826 -30.38 44.92 -16.03
CA LEU A 826 -29.95 45.31 -17.38
C LEU A 826 -29.99 44.14 -18.38
N GLU A 827 -30.45 42.95 -17.94
CA GLU A 827 -30.52 41.72 -18.73
C GLU A 827 -29.17 41.36 -19.39
N ILE A 828 -28.04 41.66 -18.71
CA ILE A 828 -26.69 41.36 -19.22
C ILE A 828 -26.35 39.90 -18.85
N PRO A 829 -26.30 38.96 -19.81
CA PRO A 829 -26.01 37.58 -19.51
C PRO A 829 -24.52 37.37 -19.19
N LEU A 830 -24.22 36.27 -18.48
CA LEU A 830 -22.86 35.77 -18.37
C LEU A 830 -22.27 35.53 -19.78
N MET A 831 -21.02 35.97 -20.00
CA MET A 831 -20.32 35.74 -21.27
C MET A 831 -20.04 34.26 -21.56
N ILE A 832 -20.21 33.37 -20.57
CA ILE A 832 -20.10 31.92 -20.69
C ILE A 832 -21.37 31.29 -20.07
N PRO A 833 -22.18 30.51 -20.83
CA PRO A 833 -23.36 29.84 -20.27
C PRO A 833 -22.99 28.73 -19.28
N SER A 834 -23.76 28.57 -18.20
CA SER A 834 -23.51 27.54 -17.18
C SER A 834 -23.73 26.12 -17.72
N ILE A 835 -22.71 25.27 -17.61
CA ILE A 835 -22.85 23.82 -17.78
C ILE A 835 -23.28 23.22 -16.43
N ASN A 836 -24.24 22.30 -16.45
CA ASN A 836 -24.87 21.77 -15.23
C ASN A 836 -23.86 21.08 -14.28
N GLY A 837 -23.77 21.55 -13.04
CA GLY A 837 -23.33 20.73 -11.91
C GLY A 837 -22.29 21.35 -10.99
N ASP A 838 -21.48 22.29 -11.47
CA ASP A 838 -20.39 22.84 -10.66
C ASP A 838 -20.88 23.90 -9.66
N LYS A 839 -20.51 23.72 -8.39
CA LYS A 839 -20.81 24.61 -7.26
C LYS A 839 -19.55 25.25 -6.67
N SER A 840 -18.41 25.18 -7.38
CA SER A 840 -17.09 25.56 -6.86
C SER A 840 -16.44 26.77 -7.53
N LEU A 841 -17.23 27.73 -8.04
CA LEU A 841 -16.74 29.06 -8.44
C LEU A 841 -17.60 30.17 -7.84
N THR A 842 -17.21 30.65 -6.66
CA THR A 842 -17.66 31.90 -6.02
C THR A 842 -16.55 32.45 -5.11
N PRO A 843 -16.50 33.76 -4.81
CA PRO A 843 -17.40 34.84 -5.26
C PRO A 843 -16.83 35.74 -6.36
#